data_AF-A0A4V2S4Q7-F1
#
_entry.id   AF-A0A4V2S4Q7-F1
#
_cell.length_a   1.000
_cell.length_b   1.000
_cell.length_c   1.000
_cell.angle_alpha   90.00
_cell.angle_beta   90.00
_cell.angle_gamma   90.00
#
_symmetry.space_group_name_H-M   'P 1'
#
loop_
_entity.id
_entity.type
_entity.pdbx_description
1 polymer ?
#
loop_
_entity_poly.entity_id
_entity_poly.type
_entity_poly.pdbx_seq_one_letter_code
_entity_poly.pdbx_strand_id
1 'polypeptide(L)'
;MHGKPEGAGWLAALIVPGSRAAPGHGRRTPRDWIVDVVCVLLGFGSGLIGLGEGAASARFGEPRSWLLLSCCAAGALALLLRRRWPAGLTATLIVASTAIPTVGGAAGLALFSVAVHRRPAVSVALGAVAMLSCVVQFWLYPVGSGAYGYLLAVALTALACAALVGWGVVVRTRRQLMISLTERAVRAEQEQALRVEQGQRQERERIAREMHDALGHRLSLLSVHAGALEFRPDMPAGELSRAAGVIRSVARDCVDDLREIVGVLRSQHTIDGPRRGVAELDKLQPPTGELRWRDPRPAHAWTGIREATKPGPACAQTDAVGGYLAGSSEDCLYLDVTTPAANGRQRPVMVWLHGGAWASGTGSDYDGRWLAGTGDAVVVTVNYRLGVFGFLGHPGLPGSGTYALADQQAALRWVRSNARVFGGDPGNVTLIGQSAGGASVCAHLSSPTAAGLFHRAVIHSGSCLRNWPRDTIVPGTDEIGYWASREDLQTRGRAAAKAVGCETGDQLRCLRAAPADKLLELNGRFGRAAYHTRLLPVDPRKALTLGIYHRIPVLQGNTRDEHRYFGPLFELDGEMDAAGYRSRLQRSFGAETAARIEAVYPAGRYASVLEAWTQNGEVAVPSPAGDFTVHLTPTSAEHLRRWVSSLGALVCGRTLFDVAEGWQGRHTLNVPVVVVTHRVPTDWVDARPDAPFSFVTDGIEAAIARAQELAGDRVVAVAGGTVARQCLELGLLDEVAVDLVPVVMGEGNRPFFGELSSEVLLGNPTVCVQGDQVTHLVFPVPR
;
A
#
# COMPACT_ATOMS: atom_id res chain seq x y z
N MET A 1 -30.60 -13.97 45.72
CA MET A 1 -31.46 -15.18 45.66
C MET A 1 -30.94 -16.08 44.55
N HIS A 2 -30.26 -17.16 44.94
CA HIS A 2 -29.73 -18.16 44.01
C HIS A 2 -30.78 -19.24 43.74
N GLY A 3 -31.17 -19.38 42.47
CA GLY A 3 -31.86 -20.57 41.97
C GLY A 3 -30.99 -21.21 40.89
N LYS A 4 -30.45 -22.39 41.18
CA LYS A 4 -29.95 -23.32 40.16
C LYS A 4 -31.12 -23.77 39.27
N PRO A 5 -30.88 -24.09 37.99
CA PRO A 5 -31.59 -25.17 37.35
C PRO A 5 -30.65 -26.35 37.12
N GLU A 6 -31.10 -27.50 37.60
CA GLU A 6 -30.53 -28.81 37.40
C GLU A 6 -30.74 -29.30 35.95
N GLY A 7 -29.82 -30.15 35.50
CA GLY A 7 -30.16 -31.34 34.71
C GLY A 7 -30.77 -31.15 33.32
N ALA A 8 -30.05 -30.58 32.37
CA ALA A 8 -30.28 -30.87 30.95
C ALA A 8 -29.04 -31.59 30.38
N GLY A 9 -29.21 -32.88 30.08
CA GLY A 9 -28.13 -33.73 29.57
C GLY A 9 -27.47 -33.16 28.31
N TRP A 10 -26.15 -33.33 28.20
CA TRP A 10 -25.31 -32.88 27.08
C TRP A 10 -25.83 -33.31 25.69
N LEU A 11 -26.61 -34.40 25.61
CA LEU A 11 -27.30 -34.87 24.40
C LEU A 11 -28.44 -33.95 23.92
N ALA A 12 -29.15 -33.26 24.83
CA ALA A 12 -30.21 -32.32 24.45
C ALA A 12 -29.65 -31.01 23.85
N ALA A 13 -28.42 -30.62 24.23
CA ALA A 13 -27.75 -29.43 23.71
C ALA A 13 -27.28 -29.58 22.24
N LEU A 14 -27.23 -30.80 21.71
CA LEU A 14 -26.90 -31.10 20.31
C LEU A 14 -28.09 -30.95 19.35
N ILE A 15 -29.33 -30.95 19.86
CA ILE A 15 -30.57 -31.04 19.05
C ILE A 15 -31.40 -29.75 19.10
N VAL A 16 -31.22 -28.88 20.10
CA VAL A 16 -31.99 -27.62 20.23
C VAL A 16 -31.36 -26.49 19.39
N PRO A 17 -32.15 -25.74 18.58
CA PRO A 17 -31.66 -24.55 17.89
C PRO A 17 -31.29 -23.46 18.91
N GLY A 18 -29.99 -23.28 19.16
CA GLY A 18 -29.49 -22.20 20.01
C GLY A 18 -29.91 -20.83 19.50
N SER A 19 -30.73 -20.15 20.30
CA SER A 19 -31.21 -18.80 20.10
C SER A 19 -30.13 -17.74 20.33
N ARG A 20 -30.09 -16.77 19.41
CA ARG A 20 -29.56 -15.38 19.44
C ARG A 20 -28.75 -15.05 18.18
N ALA A 21 -29.47 -14.94 17.07
CA ALA A 21 -29.21 -14.01 15.99
C ALA A 21 -30.56 -13.75 15.29
N ALA A 22 -30.89 -12.49 15.05
CA ALA A 22 -32.17 -12.06 14.47
C ALA A 22 -32.49 -12.77 13.13
N PRO A 23 -33.77 -13.02 12.80
CA PRO A 23 -34.16 -13.71 11.58
C PRO A 23 -34.09 -12.75 10.39
N GLY A 24 -32.92 -12.68 9.76
CA GLY A 24 -32.80 -12.19 8.40
C GLY A 24 -33.05 -13.33 7.42
N HIS A 25 -34.29 -13.49 6.93
CA HIS A 25 -34.55 -14.23 5.69
C HIS A 25 -33.96 -13.44 4.51
N GLY A 26 -32.63 -13.39 4.42
CA GLY A 26 -31.96 -12.94 3.22
C GLY A 26 -32.14 -13.99 2.14
N ARG A 27 -32.71 -13.61 0.99
CA ARG A 27 -32.65 -14.44 -0.22
C ARG A 27 -31.21 -14.88 -0.43
N ARG A 28 -31.00 -16.18 -0.67
CA ARG A 28 -29.67 -16.73 -0.99
C ARG A 28 -29.02 -15.85 -2.05
N THR A 29 -27.83 -15.34 -1.75
CA THR A 29 -27.09 -14.56 -2.75
C THR A 29 -26.68 -15.49 -3.91
N PRO A 30 -26.40 -14.96 -5.11
CA PRO A 30 -25.88 -15.79 -6.21
C PRO A 30 -24.62 -16.56 -5.81
N ARG A 31 -23.77 -15.95 -4.98
CA ARG A 31 -22.58 -16.60 -4.40
C ARG A 31 -22.94 -17.77 -3.49
N ASP A 32 -24.01 -17.66 -2.69
CA ASP A 32 -24.44 -18.75 -1.83
C ASP A 32 -24.92 -19.96 -2.61
N TRP A 33 -25.61 -19.73 -3.73
CA TRP A 33 -26.03 -20.78 -4.65
C TRP A 33 -24.85 -21.50 -5.30
N ILE A 34 -23.85 -20.75 -5.78
CA ILE A 34 -22.64 -21.33 -6.38
C ILE A 34 -21.93 -22.25 -5.38
N VAL A 35 -21.71 -21.78 -4.15
CA VAL A 35 -21.04 -22.57 -3.10
C VAL A 35 -21.88 -23.79 -2.70
N ASP A 36 -23.21 -23.68 -2.72
CA ASP A 36 -24.09 -24.82 -2.44
C ASP A 36 -24.01 -25.89 -3.54
N VAL A 37 -24.00 -25.51 -4.82
CA VAL A 37 -23.83 -26.42 -5.97
C VAL A 37 -22.46 -27.09 -5.97
N VAL A 38 -21.39 -26.35 -5.72
CA VAL A 38 -20.02 -26.91 -5.68
C VAL A 38 -19.88 -28.00 -4.61
N CYS A 39 -20.43 -27.78 -3.40
CA CYS A 39 -20.40 -28.80 -2.37
C CYS A 39 -21.20 -30.05 -2.73
N VAL A 40 -22.34 -29.91 -3.44
CA VAL A 40 -23.11 -31.07 -3.93
C VAL A 40 -22.28 -31.86 -4.95
N LEU A 41 -21.62 -31.18 -5.90
CA LEU A 41 -20.76 -31.83 -6.90
C LEU A 41 -19.56 -32.54 -6.27
N LEU A 42 -18.89 -31.91 -5.30
CA LEU A 42 -17.75 -32.51 -4.58
C LEU A 42 -18.19 -33.69 -3.70
N GLY A 43 -19.34 -33.58 -3.03
CA GLY A 43 -19.91 -34.66 -2.23
C GLY A 43 -20.30 -35.87 -3.08
N PHE A 44 -20.88 -35.63 -4.26
CA PHE A 44 -21.22 -36.70 -5.20
C PHE A 44 -19.96 -37.33 -5.84
N GLY A 45 -19.01 -36.50 -6.28
CA GLY A 45 -17.76 -36.96 -6.91
C GLY A 45 -16.90 -37.82 -5.98
N SER A 46 -16.78 -37.44 -4.70
CA SER A 46 -16.07 -38.26 -3.71
C SER A 46 -16.74 -39.61 -3.47
N GLY A 47 -18.07 -39.67 -3.46
CA GLY A 47 -18.80 -40.94 -3.36
C GLY A 47 -18.66 -41.84 -4.60
N LEU A 48 -18.47 -41.28 -5.79
CA LEU A 48 -18.16 -42.03 -7.01
C LEU A 48 -16.75 -42.64 -6.98
N ILE A 49 -15.76 -41.93 -6.43
CA ILE A 49 -14.39 -42.46 -6.26
C ILE A 49 -14.42 -43.70 -5.34
N GLY A 50 -15.18 -43.65 -4.25
CA GLY A 50 -15.37 -44.80 -3.35
C GLY A 50 -16.08 -46.00 -4.00
N LEU A 51 -16.89 -45.79 -5.04
CA LEU A 51 -17.45 -46.88 -5.86
C LEU A 51 -16.42 -47.48 -6.83
N GLY A 52 -15.47 -46.67 -7.29
CA GLY A 52 -14.39 -47.08 -8.20
C GLY A 52 -13.35 -48.00 -7.57
N GLU A 53 -13.03 -47.83 -6.28
CA GLU A 53 -12.09 -48.71 -5.57
C GLU A 53 -12.68 -50.11 -5.28
N GLY A 54 -14.02 -50.26 -5.23
CA GLY A 54 -14.70 -51.56 -5.22
C GLY A 54 -14.91 -52.17 -6.62
N ALA A 55 -14.60 -51.41 -7.69
CA ALA A 55 -14.93 -51.76 -9.07
C ALA A 55 -13.98 -52.77 -9.73
N ALA A 56 -13.08 -53.41 -8.97
CA ALA A 56 -12.52 -54.69 -9.39
C ALA A 56 -13.61 -55.80 -9.41
N SER A 57 -14.79 -55.57 -8.83
CA SER A 57 -15.88 -56.57 -8.77
C SER A 57 -17.29 -56.07 -9.15
N ALA A 58 -17.53 -54.76 -9.29
CA ALA A 58 -18.85 -54.22 -9.61
C ALA A 58 -19.09 -54.17 -11.13
N ARG A 59 -19.74 -55.21 -11.68
CA ARG A 59 -20.28 -55.17 -13.04
C ARG A 59 -21.40 -54.14 -13.11
N PHE A 60 -21.30 -53.16 -14.01
CA PHE A 60 -22.42 -52.26 -14.33
C PHE A 60 -23.60 -53.10 -14.82
N GLY A 61 -24.67 -53.19 -14.01
CA GLY A 61 -25.85 -54.02 -14.30
C GLY A 61 -26.58 -54.58 -13.08
N GLU A 62 -25.95 -54.62 -11.89
CA GLU A 62 -26.61 -55.14 -10.68
C GLU A 62 -27.49 -54.09 -9.95
N PRO A 63 -28.68 -54.48 -9.44
CA PRO A 63 -29.57 -53.58 -8.69
C PRO A 63 -28.91 -52.90 -7.48
N ARG A 64 -27.93 -53.57 -6.86
CA ARG A 64 -27.20 -53.07 -5.69
C ARG A 64 -26.34 -51.84 -6.00
N SER A 65 -25.75 -51.76 -7.20
CA SER A 65 -24.94 -50.62 -7.63
C SER A 65 -25.78 -49.36 -7.88
N TRP A 66 -26.98 -49.54 -8.44
CA TRP A 66 -27.95 -48.46 -8.63
C TRP A 66 -28.47 -47.91 -7.29
N LEU A 67 -28.67 -48.78 -6.30
CA LEU A 67 -29.05 -48.37 -4.94
C LEU A 67 -27.96 -47.52 -4.28
N LEU A 68 -26.69 -47.95 -4.34
CA LEU A 68 -25.56 -47.19 -3.76
C LEU A 68 -25.32 -45.83 -4.43
N LEU A 69 -25.50 -45.76 -5.76
CA LEU A 69 -25.43 -44.52 -6.51
C LEU A 69 -26.56 -43.55 -6.13
N SER A 70 -27.77 -44.09 -5.94
CA SER A 70 -28.93 -43.31 -5.51
C SER A 70 -28.75 -42.76 -4.09
N CYS A 71 -28.18 -43.55 -3.18
CA CYS A 71 -27.85 -43.09 -1.82
C CYS A 71 -26.74 -42.04 -1.81
N CYS A 72 -25.73 -42.16 -2.68
CA CYS A 72 -24.69 -41.13 -2.87
C CYS A 72 -25.28 -39.79 -3.34
N ALA A 73 -26.14 -39.83 -4.37
CA ALA A 73 -26.83 -38.64 -4.88
C ALA A 73 -27.73 -38.00 -3.81
N ALA A 74 -28.46 -38.79 -3.04
CA ALA A 74 -29.29 -38.31 -1.94
C ALA A 74 -28.46 -37.65 -0.83
N GLY A 75 -27.33 -38.25 -0.44
CA GLY A 75 -26.40 -37.68 0.54
C GLY A 75 -25.78 -36.36 0.08
N ALA A 76 -25.40 -36.27 -1.20
CA ALA A 76 -24.88 -35.05 -1.79
C ALA A 76 -25.93 -33.93 -1.85
N LEU A 77 -27.16 -34.23 -2.30
CA LEU A 77 -28.26 -33.25 -2.33
C LEU A 77 -28.66 -32.76 -0.94
N ALA A 78 -28.51 -33.60 0.10
CA ALA A 78 -28.78 -33.21 1.47
C ALA A 78 -27.87 -32.06 1.95
N LEU A 79 -26.69 -31.84 1.32
CA LEU A 79 -25.80 -30.71 1.61
C LEU A 79 -26.43 -29.34 1.33
N LEU A 80 -27.53 -29.26 0.58
CA LEU A 80 -28.31 -28.02 0.41
C LEU A 80 -28.98 -27.56 1.73
N LEU A 81 -29.14 -28.47 2.69
CA LEU A 81 -29.70 -28.21 4.02
C LEU A 81 -28.62 -27.86 5.06
N ARG A 82 -27.33 -27.89 4.70
CA ARG A 82 -26.20 -27.69 5.63
C ARG A 82 -26.23 -26.35 6.36
N ARG A 83 -26.83 -25.32 5.75
CA ARG A 83 -26.97 -23.99 6.35
C ARG A 83 -28.14 -23.90 7.32
N ARG A 84 -29.20 -24.69 7.09
CA ARG A 84 -30.44 -24.68 7.89
C ARG A 84 -30.36 -25.62 9.09
N TRP A 85 -29.75 -26.81 8.92
CA TRP A 85 -29.61 -27.84 9.96
C TRP A 85 -28.17 -28.38 10.05
N PRO A 86 -27.15 -27.53 10.29
CA PRO A 86 -25.73 -27.91 10.16
C PRO A 86 -25.31 -29.11 11.01
N ALA A 87 -25.59 -29.09 12.32
CA ALA A 87 -25.14 -30.15 13.23
C ALA A 87 -25.97 -31.44 13.07
N GLY A 88 -27.29 -31.31 13.00
CA GLY A 88 -28.20 -32.45 12.81
C GLY A 88 -27.96 -33.18 11.51
N LEU A 89 -27.84 -32.46 10.38
CA LEU A 89 -27.53 -33.04 9.08
C LEU A 89 -26.19 -33.78 9.09
N THR A 90 -25.16 -33.17 9.69
CA THR A 90 -23.82 -33.78 9.77
C THR A 90 -23.85 -35.08 10.56
N ALA A 91 -24.51 -35.10 11.72
CA ALA A 91 -24.68 -36.32 12.51
C ALA A 91 -25.40 -37.42 11.72
N THR A 92 -26.50 -37.07 11.02
CA THR A 92 -27.24 -38.02 10.18
C THR A 92 -26.39 -38.57 9.04
N LEU A 93 -25.63 -37.72 8.34
CA LEU A 93 -24.76 -38.15 7.23
C LEU A 93 -23.61 -39.03 7.72
N ILE A 94 -23.02 -38.73 8.88
CA ILE A 94 -21.99 -39.57 9.50
C ILE A 94 -22.56 -40.94 9.84
N VAL A 95 -23.71 -41.00 10.53
CA VAL A 95 -24.35 -42.28 10.87
C VAL A 95 -24.71 -43.07 9.61
N ALA A 96 -25.29 -42.40 8.60
CA ALA A 96 -25.61 -43.03 7.31
C ALA A 96 -24.35 -43.57 6.60
N SER A 97 -23.21 -42.89 6.70
CA SER A 97 -21.95 -43.35 6.10
C SER A 97 -21.43 -44.66 6.68
N THR A 98 -21.82 -45.00 7.91
CA THR A 98 -21.48 -46.30 8.55
C THR A 98 -22.03 -47.49 7.77
N ALA A 99 -23.26 -47.37 7.25
CA ALA A 99 -23.92 -48.42 6.46
C ALA A 99 -23.72 -48.23 4.95
N ILE A 100 -23.49 -46.99 4.52
CA ILE A 100 -23.40 -46.61 3.11
C ILE A 100 -22.13 -45.77 2.91
N PRO A 101 -20.97 -46.42 2.66
CA PRO A 101 -19.67 -45.74 2.58
C PRO A 101 -19.62 -44.59 1.56
N THR A 102 -20.41 -44.68 0.49
CA THR A 102 -20.48 -43.68 -0.58
C THR A 102 -21.02 -42.32 -0.12
N VAL A 103 -21.64 -42.24 1.07
CA VAL A 103 -22.13 -40.99 1.68
C VAL A 103 -21.03 -40.25 2.47
N GLY A 104 -19.88 -40.89 2.72
CA GLY A 104 -18.80 -40.34 3.55
C GLY A 104 -18.26 -38.98 3.07
N GLY A 105 -18.19 -38.76 1.76
CA GLY A 105 -17.79 -37.48 1.18
C GLY A 105 -18.73 -36.33 1.53
N ALA A 106 -20.03 -36.58 1.52
CA ALA A 106 -21.03 -35.60 1.97
C ALA A 106 -20.95 -35.38 3.49
N ALA A 107 -20.69 -36.42 4.28
CA ALA A 107 -20.49 -36.30 5.73
C ALA A 107 -19.27 -35.41 6.08
N GLY A 108 -18.16 -35.57 5.36
CA GLY A 108 -16.95 -34.74 5.54
C GLY A 108 -17.18 -33.26 5.19
N LEU A 109 -17.87 -32.96 4.09
CA LEU A 109 -18.22 -31.59 3.71
C LEU A 109 -19.22 -30.94 4.68
N ALA A 110 -20.14 -31.72 5.25
CA ALA A 110 -21.05 -31.25 6.27
C ALA A 110 -20.29 -30.92 7.58
N LEU A 111 -19.36 -31.78 8.01
CA LEU A 111 -18.49 -31.56 9.16
C LEU A 111 -17.63 -30.30 9.00
N PHE A 112 -17.06 -30.10 7.82
CA PHE A 112 -16.35 -28.86 7.46
C PHE A 112 -17.23 -27.62 7.62
N SER A 113 -18.46 -27.68 7.11
CA SER A 113 -19.43 -26.58 7.23
C SER A 113 -19.79 -26.28 8.69
N VAL A 114 -19.86 -27.28 9.56
CA VAL A 114 -20.06 -27.09 11.01
C VAL A 114 -18.82 -26.43 11.65
N ALA A 115 -17.60 -26.86 11.30
CA ALA A 115 -16.35 -26.26 11.78
C ALA A 115 -16.23 -24.76 11.45
N VAL A 116 -16.71 -24.33 10.28
CA VAL A 116 -16.71 -22.92 9.89
C VAL A 116 -17.77 -22.10 10.64
N HIS A 117 -18.96 -22.66 10.90
CA HIS A 117 -20.14 -21.88 11.30
C HIS A 117 -20.65 -22.13 12.73
N ARG A 118 -20.17 -23.15 13.45
CA ARG A 118 -20.62 -23.50 14.80
C ARG A 118 -19.46 -23.54 15.78
N ARG A 119 -19.75 -23.67 17.08
CA ARG A 119 -18.72 -23.68 18.14
C ARG A 119 -17.73 -24.83 17.93
N PRO A 120 -16.43 -24.66 18.21
CA PRO A 120 -15.42 -25.68 17.90
C PRO A 120 -15.70 -27.00 18.63
N ALA A 121 -16.25 -26.93 19.84
CA ALA A 121 -16.67 -28.09 20.62
C ALA A 121 -17.69 -28.98 19.87
N VAL A 122 -18.60 -28.40 19.08
CA VAL A 122 -19.61 -29.16 18.32
C VAL A 122 -18.95 -29.90 17.15
N SER A 123 -17.98 -29.27 16.48
CA SER A 123 -17.26 -29.87 15.37
C SER A 123 -16.29 -30.96 15.83
N VAL A 124 -15.64 -30.78 16.98
CA VAL A 124 -14.80 -31.80 17.61
C VAL A 124 -15.65 -33.01 18.05
N ALA A 125 -16.81 -32.77 18.66
CA ALA A 125 -17.72 -33.84 19.04
C ALA A 125 -18.21 -34.65 17.82
N LEU A 126 -18.62 -33.98 16.74
CA LEU A 126 -19.04 -34.65 15.50
C LEU A 126 -17.86 -35.35 14.78
N GLY A 127 -16.64 -34.80 14.86
CA GLY A 127 -15.44 -35.47 14.38
C GLY A 127 -15.14 -36.77 15.15
N ALA A 128 -15.32 -36.77 16.47
CA ALA A 128 -15.19 -37.99 17.28
C ALA A 128 -16.27 -39.03 16.94
N VAL A 129 -17.51 -38.59 16.67
CA VAL A 129 -18.58 -39.49 16.17
C VAL A 129 -18.24 -40.05 14.80
N ALA A 130 -17.61 -39.29 13.91
CA ALA A 130 -17.12 -39.78 12.62
C ALA A 130 -16.01 -40.83 12.77
N MET A 131 -15.11 -40.66 13.74
CA MET A 131 -14.09 -41.66 14.06
C MET A 131 -14.72 -42.96 14.59
N LEU A 132 -15.72 -42.87 15.48
CA LEU A 132 -16.44 -44.04 15.98
C LEU A 132 -17.22 -44.74 14.86
N SER A 133 -17.86 -43.98 13.97
CA SER A 133 -18.54 -44.49 12.78
C SER A 133 -17.59 -45.29 11.88
N CYS A 134 -16.38 -44.78 11.64
CA CYS A 134 -15.34 -45.51 10.88
C CYS A 134 -14.97 -46.85 11.53
N VAL A 135 -14.76 -46.88 12.84
CA VAL A 135 -14.46 -48.11 13.60
C VAL A 135 -15.58 -49.14 13.44
N VAL A 136 -16.84 -48.72 13.57
CA VAL A 136 -18.02 -49.60 13.40
C VAL A 136 -18.15 -50.08 11.96
N GLN A 137 -17.90 -49.22 10.98
CA GLN A 137 -17.95 -49.57 9.57
C GLN A 137 -16.96 -50.68 9.21
N PHE A 138 -15.73 -50.63 9.74
CA PHE A 138 -14.74 -51.69 9.54
C PHE A 138 -15.11 -53.01 10.24
N TRP A 139 -15.87 -52.94 11.32
CA TRP A 139 -16.41 -54.13 11.98
C TRP A 139 -17.54 -54.79 11.16
N LEU A 140 -18.38 -53.97 10.50
CA LEU A 140 -19.47 -54.43 9.63
C LEU A 140 -18.98 -54.90 8.24
N TYR A 141 -17.91 -54.29 7.72
CA TYR A 141 -17.32 -54.60 6.42
C TYR A 141 -15.81 -54.89 6.58
N PRO A 142 -15.44 -56.08 7.08
CA PRO A 142 -14.03 -56.43 7.26
C PRO A 142 -13.33 -56.55 5.90
N VAL A 143 -12.37 -55.66 5.67
CA VAL A 143 -11.49 -55.69 4.49
C VAL A 143 -10.40 -56.73 4.73
N GLY A 144 -10.13 -57.60 3.75
CA GLY A 144 -9.22 -58.75 3.88
C GLY A 144 -7.72 -58.43 4.08
N SER A 145 -7.37 -57.19 4.45
CA SER A 145 -6.00 -56.67 4.55
C SER A 145 -5.33 -56.85 5.92
N GLY A 146 -5.96 -57.61 6.84
CA GLY A 146 -5.42 -57.88 8.18
C GLY A 146 -5.39 -56.67 9.12
N ALA A 147 -4.80 -56.85 10.32
CA ALA A 147 -4.78 -55.82 11.36
C ALA A 147 -4.08 -54.50 10.94
N TYR A 148 -3.13 -54.57 10.00
CA TYR A 148 -2.40 -53.42 9.48
C TYR A 148 -3.28 -52.51 8.60
N GLY A 149 -4.09 -53.08 7.71
CA GLY A 149 -5.00 -52.31 6.85
C GLY A 149 -6.10 -51.60 7.65
N TYR A 150 -6.57 -52.22 8.74
CA TYR A 150 -7.51 -51.62 9.68
C TYR A 150 -6.93 -50.37 10.37
N LEU A 151 -5.71 -50.49 10.93
CA LEU A 151 -5.05 -49.37 11.61
C LEU A 151 -4.76 -48.22 10.66
N LEU A 152 -4.34 -48.50 9.42
CA LEU A 152 -4.07 -47.49 8.41
C LEU A 152 -5.33 -46.69 8.03
N ALA A 153 -6.48 -47.35 7.86
CA ALA A 153 -7.72 -46.67 7.48
C ALA A 153 -8.31 -45.81 8.62
N VAL A 154 -8.21 -46.28 9.86
CA VAL A 154 -8.56 -45.48 11.04
C VAL A 154 -7.66 -44.26 11.15
N ALA A 155 -6.35 -44.41 10.92
CA ALA A 155 -5.39 -43.30 10.93
C ALA A 155 -5.67 -42.27 9.83
N LEU A 156 -5.95 -42.70 8.60
CA LEU A 156 -6.30 -41.80 7.48
C LEU A 156 -7.60 -41.04 7.73
N THR A 157 -8.61 -41.71 8.30
CA THR A 157 -9.88 -41.07 8.65
C THR A 157 -9.72 -40.05 9.79
N ALA A 158 -8.88 -40.37 10.78
CA ALA A 158 -8.53 -39.44 11.85
C ALA A 158 -7.82 -38.18 11.30
N LEU A 159 -6.86 -38.37 10.39
CA LEU A 159 -6.14 -37.28 9.72
C LEU A 159 -7.09 -36.40 8.88
N ALA A 160 -7.99 -37.01 8.10
CA ALA A 160 -8.97 -36.29 7.30
C ALA A 160 -9.94 -35.47 8.17
N CYS A 161 -10.45 -36.05 9.27
CA CYS A 161 -11.32 -35.34 10.22
C CYS A 161 -10.58 -34.17 10.89
N ALA A 162 -9.34 -34.40 11.33
CA ALA A 162 -8.50 -33.36 11.94
C ALA A 162 -8.22 -32.21 10.95
N ALA A 163 -7.91 -32.53 9.69
CA ALA A 163 -7.68 -31.54 8.65
C ALA A 163 -8.93 -30.70 8.35
N LEU A 164 -10.10 -31.33 8.21
CA LEU A 164 -11.36 -30.63 7.93
C LEU A 164 -11.79 -29.74 9.11
N VAL A 165 -11.69 -30.23 10.34
CA VAL A 165 -12.03 -29.45 11.53
C VAL A 165 -11.02 -28.31 11.73
N GLY A 166 -9.72 -28.59 11.59
CA GLY A 166 -8.64 -27.61 11.72
C GLY A 166 -8.76 -26.48 10.70
N TRP A 167 -8.93 -26.81 9.41
CA TRP A 167 -9.12 -25.81 8.35
C TRP A 167 -10.39 -24.98 8.58
N GLY A 168 -11.49 -25.62 8.99
CA GLY A 168 -12.74 -24.91 9.28
C GLY A 168 -12.61 -23.90 10.42
N VAL A 169 -11.87 -24.25 11.47
CA VAL A 169 -11.55 -23.35 12.59
C VAL A 169 -10.68 -22.18 12.14
N VAL A 170 -9.65 -22.40 11.31
CA VAL A 170 -8.80 -21.33 10.78
C VAL A 170 -9.61 -20.34 9.95
N VAL A 171 -10.48 -20.83 9.05
CA VAL A 171 -11.37 -19.98 8.23
C VAL A 171 -12.29 -19.14 9.11
N ARG A 172 -12.83 -19.72 10.18
CA ARG A 172 -13.64 -18.98 11.15
C ARG A 172 -12.84 -17.89 11.87
N THR A 173 -11.66 -18.21 12.38
CA THR A 173 -10.80 -17.25 13.11
C THR A 173 -10.44 -16.07 12.21
N ARG A 174 -10.08 -16.32 10.94
CA ARG A 174 -9.81 -15.26 9.96
C ARG A 174 -11.04 -14.38 9.71
N ARG A 175 -12.23 -14.96 9.59
CA ARG A 175 -13.48 -14.19 9.38
C ARG A 175 -13.81 -13.31 10.58
N GLN A 176 -13.60 -13.80 11.80
CA GLN A 176 -13.83 -13.01 13.02
C GLN A 176 -12.79 -11.88 13.17
N LEU A 177 -11.53 -12.15 12.82
CA LEU A 177 -10.48 -11.14 12.81
C LEU A 177 -10.79 -10.00 11.83
N MET A 178 -11.20 -10.33 10.60
CA MET A 178 -11.58 -9.32 9.60
C MET A 178 -12.69 -8.39 10.08
N ILE A 179 -13.76 -8.95 10.66
CA ILE A 179 -14.87 -8.15 11.21
C ILE A 179 -14.35 -7.24 12.34
N SER A 180 -13.51 -7.76 13.23
CA SER A 180 -12.93 -6.97 14.32
C SER A 180 -12.01 -5.85 13.85
N LEU A 181 -11.27 -6.06 12.75
CA LEU A 181 -10.41 -5.05 12.14
C LEU A 181 -11.23 -3.94 11.48
N THR A 182 -12.32 -4.28 10.80
CA THR A 182 -13.24 -3.29 10.24
C THR A 182 -13.90 -2.46 11.33
N GLU A 183 -14.35 -3.08 12.43
CA GLU A 183 -14.91 -2.35 13.57
C GLU A 183 -13.89 -1.43 14.25
N ARG A 184 -12.63 -1.86 14.37
CA ARG A 184 -11.54 -1.04 14.92
C ARG A 184 -11.17 0.13 14.01
N ALA A 185 -11.16 -0.08 12.69
CA ALA A 185 -10.89 0.97 11.72
C ALA A 185 -11.94 2.10 11.82
N VAL A 186 -13.22 1.75 11.90
CA VAL A 186 -14.31 2.73 12.04
C VAL A 186 -14.19 3.52 13.35
N ARG A 187 -13.82 2.87 14.46
CA ARG A 187 -13.61 3.57 15.74
C ARG A 187 -12.40 4.50 15.70
N ALA A 188 -11.30 4.07 15.07
CA ALA A 188 -10.11 4.90 14.93
C ALA A 188 -10.39 6.16 14.10
N GLU A 189 -11.17 6.04 13.02
CA GLU A 189 -11.60 7.19 12.21
C GLU A 189 -12.45 8.19 13.02
N GLN A 190 -13.38 7.69 13.86
CA GLN A 190 -14.20 8.55 14.72
C GLN A 190 -13.39 9.28 15.79
N GLU A 191 -12.42 8.61 16.41
CA GLU A 191 -11.52 9.24 17.39
C GLU A 191 -10.60 10.28 16.75
N GLN A 192 -10.09 10.03 15.54
CA GLN A 192 -9.29 11.00 14.80
C GLN A 192 -10.09 12.25 14.44
N ALA A 193 -11.36 12.09 14.03
CA ALA A 193 -12.23 13.22 13.72
C ALA A 193 -12.44 14.14 14.95
N LEU A 194 -12.68 13.55 16.12
CA LEU A 194 -12.82 14.29 17.38
C LEU A 194 -11.54 15.01 17.80
N ARG A 195 -10.37 14.39 17.62
CA ARG A 195 -9.07 15.02 17.93
C ARG A 195 -8.75 16.19 17.01
N VAL A 196 -9.07 16.07 15.71
CA VAL A 196 -8.91 17.18 14.75
C VAL A 196 -9.83 18.35 15.12
N GLU A 197 -11.07 18.08 15.50
CA GLU A 197 -12.02 19.11 15.93
C GLU A 197 -11.53 19.85 17.20
N GLN A 198 -11.02 19.10 18.19
CA GLN A 198 -10.46 19.68 19.41
C GLN A 198 -9.20 20.52 19.13
N GLY A 199 -8.29 20.03 18.29
CA GLY A 199 -7.09 20.77 17.89
C GLY A 199 -7.41 22.08 17.18
N GLN A 200 -8.39 22.07 16.27
CA GLN A 200 -8.84 23.30 15.61
C GLN A 200 -9.43 24.32 16.59
N ARG A 201 -10.13 23.86 17.65
CA ARG A 201 -10.71 24.74 18.66
C ARG A 201 -9.64 25.42 19.51
N GLN A 202 -8.64 24.66 19.96
CA GLN A 202 -7.52 25.19 20.75
C GLN A 202 -6.69 26.20 19.95
N GLU A 203 -6.46 25.93 18.67
CA GLU A 203 -5.71 26.84 17.79
C GLU A 203 -6.46 28.16 17.55
N ARG A 204 -7.79 28.13 17.40
CA ARG A 204 -8.60 29.36 17.33
C ARG A 204 -8.53 30.17 18.62
N GLU A 205 -8.56 29.52 19.78
CA GLU A 205 -8.43 30.19 21.07
C GLU A 205 -7.03 30.79 21.26
N ARG A 206 -6.00 30.20 20.65
CA ARG A 206 -4.65 30.79 20.60
C ARG A 206 -4.61 32.02 19.70
N ILE A 207 -5.05 31.89 18.44
CA ILE A 207 -5.08 32.98 17.47
C ILE A 207 -5.91 34.16 18.01
N ALA A 208 -7.08 33.92 18.58
CA ALA A 208 -7.92 34.97 19.14
C ALA A 208 -7.26 35.73 20.29
N ARG A 209 -6.46 35.04 21.14
CA ARG A 209 -5.69 35.68 22.22
C ARG A 209 -4.55 36.53 21.67
N GLU A 210 -3.73 35.99 20.78
CA GLU A 210 -2.61 36.72 20.17
C GLU A 210 -3.10 37.96 19.40
N MET A 211 -4.22 37.86 18.68
CA MET A 211 -4.81 38.99 17.96
C MET A 211 -5.42 40.04 18.92
N HIS A 212 -6.01 39.63 20.04
CA HIS A 212 -6.52 40.56 21.05
C HIS A 212 -5.40 41.39 21.67
N ASP A 213 -4.26 40.76 21.96
CA ASP A 213 -3.08 41.43 22.52
C ASP A 213 -2.48 42.44 21.52
N ALA A 214 -2.40 42.07 20.23
CA ALA A 214 -1.93 42.96 19.17
C ALA A 214 -2.84 44.19 18.98
N LEU A 215 -4.16 44.00 19.02
CA LEU A 215 -5.14 45.09 18.93
C LEU A 215 -5.02 46.06 20.12
N GLY A 216 -4.86 45.52 21.33
CA GLY A 216 -4.67 46.31 22.55
C GLY A 216 -3.42 47.20 22.51
N HIS A 217 -2.31 46.67 21.97
CA HIS A 217 -1.08 47.44 21.79
C HIS A 217 -1.26 48.63 20.84
N ARG A 218 -1.94 48.43 19.70
CA ARG A 218 -2.14 49.48 18.69
C ARG A 218 -3.13 50.57 19.14
N LEU A 219 -4.19 50.20 19.85
CA LEU A 219 -5.13 51.15 20.47
C LEU A 219 -4.44 52.07 21.50
N SER A 220 -3.47 51.52 22.22
CA SER A 220 -2.66 52.29 23.18
C SER A 220 -1.80 53.34 22.47
N LEU A 221 -1.12 52.97 21.37
CA LEU A 221 -0.34 53.90 20.53
C LEU A 221 -1.21 55.02 19.93
N LEU A 222 -2.41 54.68 19.47
CA LEU A 222 -3.41 55.62 18.96
C LEU A 222 -3.78 56.68 19.99
N SER A 223 -4.04 56.24 21.23
CA SER A 223 -4.42 57.12 22.34
C SER A 223 -3.27 58.05 22.74
N VAL A 224 -2.03 57.57 22.75
CA VAL A 224 -0.83 58.38 23.04
C VAL A 224 -0.64 59.47 21.99
N HIS A 225 -0.73 59.13 20.70
CA HIS A 225 -0.55 60.13 19.63
C HIS A 225 -1.72 61.12 19.54
N ALA A 226 -2.94 60.70 19.82
CA ALA A 226 -4.10 61.59 19.91
C ALA A 226 -3.98 62.57 21.08
N GLY A 227 -3.58 62.10 22.27
CA GLY A 227 -3.36 62.97 23.44
C GLY A 227 -2.20 63.95 23.25
N ALA A 228 -1.14 63.54 22.54
CA ALA A 228 -0.02 64.43 22.22
C ALA A 228 -0.41 65.61 21.31
N LEU A 229 -1.45 65.46 20.48
CA LEU A 229 -2.00 66.52 19.65
C LEU A 229 -2.89 67.48 20.44
N GLU A 230 -3.59 67.00 21.45
CA GLU A 230 -4.45 67.82 22.33
C GLU A 230 -3.63 68.79 23.19
N PHE A 231 -2.44 68.38 23.64
CA PHE A 231 -1.57 69.18 24.50
C PHE A 231 -0.59 70.12 23.76
N ARG A 232 -0.53 70.08 22.41
CA ARG A 232 0.33 70.98 21.60
C ARG A 232 -0.43 71.59 20.41
N PRO A 233 -1.37 72.52 20.65
CA PRO A 233 -2.20 73.12 19.59
C PRO A 233 -1.41 74.02 18.60
N ASP A 234 -0.22 74.46 18.98
CA ASP A 234 0.68 75.37 18.26
C ASP A 234 1.75 74.64 17.42
N MET A 235 1.52 73.36 17.12
CA MET A 235 2.44 72.52 16.35
C MET A 235 2.59 72.96 14.88
N PRO A 236 3.82 72.97 14.31
CA PRO A 236 4.04 73.27 12.89
C PRO A 236 3.26 72.32 11.97
N ALA A 237 2.68 72.85 10.88
CA ALA A 237 1.78 72.11 9.98
C ALA A 237 2.36 70.77 9.44
N GLY A 238 3.68 70.68 9.26
CA GLY A 238 4.36 69.47 8.79
C GLY A 238 4.51 68.36 9.85
N GLU A 239 4.51 68.70 11.14
CA GLU A 239 4.47 67.72 12.23
C GLU A 239 3.02 67.28 12.53
N LEU A 240 2.08 68.21 12.48
CA LEU A 240 0.65 67.92 12.62
C LEU A 240 0.18 66.91 11.56
N SER A 241 0.58 67.11 10.29
CA SER A 241 0.24 66.20 9.19
C SER A 241 0.85 64.81 9.37
N ARG A 242 2.07 64.70 9.93
CA ARG A 242 2.71 63.40 10.24
C ARG A 242 2.00 62.67 11.37
N ALA A 243 1.71 63.36 12.47
CA ALA A 243 0.99 62.77 13.61
C ALA A 243 -0.44 62.34 13.21
N ALA A 244 -1.16 63.16 12.45
CA ALA A 244 -2.46 62.80 11.90
C ALA A 244 -2.37 61.63 10.89
N GLY A 245 -1.27 61.55 10.14
CA GLY A 245 -0.97 60.43 9.24
C GLY A 245 -0.80 59.11 9.99
N VAL A 246 -0.04 59.10 11.09
CA VAL A 246 0.16 57.92 11.95
C VAL A 246 -1.15 57.51 12.61
N ILE A 247 -1.93 58.44 13.14
CA ILE A 247 -3.25 58.15 13.71
C ILE A 247 -4.17 57.52 12.66
N ARG A 248 -4.17 58.05 11.43
CA ARG A 248 -5.00 57.52 10.34
C ARG A 248 -4.54 56.14 9.88
N SER A 249 -3.24 55.87 9.79
CA SER A 249 -2.74 54.54 9.41
C SER A 249 -3.04 53.52 10.50
N VAL A 250 -2.73 53.83 11.76
CA VAL A 250 -2.98 52.93 12.90
C VAL A 250 -4.48 52.67 13.08
N ALA A 251 -5.35 53.68 12.89
CA ALA A 251 -6.79 53.48 12.95
C ALA A 251 -7.34 52.59 11.82
N ARG A 252 -6.74 52.68 10.62
CA ARG A 252 -7.13 51.82 9.50
C ARG A 252 -6.69 50.38 9.73
N ASP A 253 -5.46 50.19 10.19
CA ASP A 253 -4.91 48.88 10.52
C ASP A 253 -5.71 48.21 11.65
N CYS A 254 -6.09 48.95 12.70
CA CYS A 254 -6.96 48.43 13.77
C CYS A 254 -8.34 48.01 13.27
N VAL A 255 -8.93 48.71 12.29
CA VAL A 255 -10.23 48.34 11.71
C VAL A 255 -10.11 47.06 10.88
N ASP A 256 -8.99 46.86 10.19
CA ASP A 256 -8.74 45.64 9.42
C ASP A 256 -8.46 44.45 10.35
N ASP A 257 -7.69 44.63 11.43
CA ASP A 257 -7.48 43.61 12.47
C ASP A 257 -8.81 43.23 13.15
N LEU A 258 -9.67 44.20 13.46
CA LEU A 258 -11.01 43.95 14.02
C LEU A 258 -11.90 43.16 13.06
N ARG A 259 -11.81 43.40 11.75
CA ARG A 259 -12.53 42.61 10.74
C ARG A 259 -12.02 41.18 10.65
N GLU A 260 -10.72 40.98 10.84
CA GLU A 260 -10.11 39.65 10.86
C GLU A 260 -10.52 38.88 12.12
N ILE A 261 -10.47 39.49 13.31
CA ILE A 261 -10.96 38.89 14.57
C ILE A 261 -12.45 38.56 14.47
N VAL A 262 -13.26 39.49 13.96
CA VAL A 262 -14.70 39.24 13.74
C VAL A 262 -14.91 38.17 12.68
N GLY A 263 -14.03 38.03 11.69
CA GLY A 263 -14.03 36.94 10.72
C GLY A 263 -13.75 35.57 11.36
N VAL A 264 -12.74 35.49 12.24
CA VAL A 264 -12.37 34.30 13.02
C VAL A 264 -13.45 33.92 14.03
N LEU A 265 -14.16 34.90 14.63
CA LEU A 265 -15.23 34.67 15.60
C LEU A 265 -16.61 34.42 14.95
N ARG A 266 -16.92 35.04 13.81
CA ARG A 266 -18.19 34.83 13.08
C ARG A 266 -18.22 33.57 12.24
N SER A 267 -17.11 32.88 12.05
CA SER A 267 -17.06 31.59 11.34
C SER A 267 -17.71 30.43 12.11
N GLN A 268 -18.67 30.71 13.01
CA GLN A 268 -19.39 29.72 13.81
C GLN A 268 -20.43 28.91 13.01
N HIS A 269 -20.65 29.20 11.73
CA HIS A 269 -21.42 28.32 10.84
C HIS A 269 -20.64 28.10 9.54
N THR A 270 -20.31 26.82 9.30
CA THR A 270 -19.62 26.23 8.13
C THR A 270 -18.12 26.53 7.95
N ILE A 271 -17.31 26.09 8.91
CA ILE A 271 -15.94 25.64 8.59
C ILE A 271 -16.02 24.16 8.24
N ASP A 272 -16.40 23.89 6.98
CA ASP A 272 -15.78 22.76 6.31
C ASP A 272 -14.28 23.06 6.24
N GLY A 273 -13.44 22.05 6.44
CA GLY A 273 -11.98 22.14 6.23
C GLY A 273 -11.63 22.59 4.79
N PRO A 274 -10.38 22.41 4.31
CA PRO A 274 -10.07 22.66 2.90
C PRO A 274 -11.14 21.97 2.04
N ARG A 275 -11.96 22.79 1.35
CA ARG A 275 -13.10 22.29 0.59
C ARG A 275 -12.53 21.34 -0.45
N ARG A 276 -12.82 20.06 -0.29
CA ARG A 276 -12.67 19.07 -1.35
C ARG A 276 -13.74 19.41 -2.39
N GLY A 277 -13.43 20.37 -3.26
CA GLY A 277 -14.18 20.56 -4.47
C GLY A 277 -13.61 19.57 -5.46
N VAL A 278 -14.23 18.42 -5.63
CA VAL A 278 -14.01 17.62 -6.84
C VAL A 278 -14.36 18.56 -7.98
N ALA A 279 -13.39 19.18 -8.63
CA ALA A 279 -13.73 19.95 -9.80
C ALA A 279 -13.90 18.93 -10.91
N GLU A 280 -15.09 18.35 -10.99
CA GLU A 280 -15.37 17.41 -12.05
C GLU A 280 -15.03 18.08 -13.39
N LEU A 281 -14.35 17.32 -14.24
CA LEU A 281 -14.25 17.58 -15.65
C LEU A 281 -15.64 17.35 -16.27
N ASP A 282 -16.61 18.18 -15.90
CA ASP A 282 -17.89 18.35 -16.61
C ASP A 282 -17.68 19.11 -17.93
N LYS A 283 -16.54 18.83 -18.57
CA LYS A 283 -16.24 19.14 -19.96
C LYS A 283 -15.74 17.90 -20.68
N LEU A 284 -15.85 16.67 -20.18
CA LEU A 284 -15.59 15.51 -21.02
C LEU A 284 -16.78 14.55 -21.10
N GLN A 285 -17.29 14.29 -22.31
CA GLN A 285 -18.29 13.26 -22.55
C GLN A 285 -17.67 11.89 -22.21
N PRO A 286 -18.44 10.98 -21.58
CA PRO A 286 -17.99 9.63 -21.33
C PRO A 286 -17.46 8.99 -22.62
N PRO A 287 -16.22 8.46 -22.64
CA PRO A 287 -15.61 7.90 -23.84
C PRO A 287 -16.15 6.49 -24.16
N THR A 288 -17.46 6.30 -24.06
CA THR A 288 -18.19 5.04 -24.25
C THR A 288 -18.83 4.95 -25.64
N GLY A 289 -19.21 3.73 -26.06
CA GLY A 289 -19.89 3.49 -27.33
C GLY A 289 -19.16 4.11 -28.53
N GLU A 290 -19.83 5.02 -29.25
CA GLU A 290 -19.24 5.71 -30.41
C GLU A 290 -18.05 6.62 -30.08
N LEU A 291 -17.90 7.04 -28.84
CA LEU A 291 -16.79 7.87 -28.36
C LEU A 291 -15.58 7.04 -27.91
N ARG A 292 -15.69 5.71 -27.87
CA ARG A 292 -14.52 4.84 -27.70
C ARG A 292 -13.50 5.12 -28.80
N TRP A 293 -12.26 5.30 -28.37
CA TRP A 293 -11.12 5.63 -29.22
C TRP A 293 -11.34 6.86 -30.09
N ARG A 294 -11.96 7.89 -29.50
CA ARG A 294 -11.94 9.26 -30.00
C ARG A 294 -11.24 10.17 -28.99
N ASP A 295 -10.73 11.30 -29.49
CA ASP A 295 -10.27 12.39 -28.63
C ASP A 295 -11.42 12.83 -27.71
N PRO A 296 -11.11 13.18 -26.45
CA PRO A 296 -12.13 13.53 -25.47
C PRO A 296 -12.85 14.82 -25.89
N ARG A 297 -14.17 14.88 -25.68
CA ARG A 297 -15.04 15.97 -26.14
C ARG A 297 -15.67 16.74 -24.99
N PRO A 298 -15.84 18.08 -25.09
CA PRO A 298 -16.70 18.88 -24.20
C PRO A 298 -17.97 18.14 -23.73
N ALA A 299 -18.17 17.99 -22.43
CA ALA A 299 -19.41 17.49 -21.85
C ALA A 299 -20.55 18.47 -22.15
N HIS A 300 -21.78 17.97 -22.04
CA HIS A 300 -22.96 18.80 -22.19
C HIS A 300 -23.06 19.80 -21.04
N ALA A 301 -23.47 21.03 -21.36
CA ALA A 301 -23.79 22.01 -20.32
C ALA A 301 -24.97 21.49 -19.48
N TRP A 302 -24.88 21.64 -18.16
CA TRP A 302 -25.98 21.34 -17.24
C TRP A 302 -26.48 22.65 -16.61
N THR A 303 -27.66 22.57 -15.99
CA THR A 303 -28.23 23.68 -15.22
C THR A 303 -28.27 23.30 -13.74
N GLY A 304 -28.14 24.30 -12.86
CA GLY A 304 -28.13 24.09 -11.41
C GLY A 304 -26.75 23.74 -10.83
N ILE A 305 -26.74 23.32 -9.57
CA ILE A 305 -25.53 22.97 -8.81
C ILE A 305 -25.33 21.47 -8.89
N ARG A 306 -24.11 21.04 -9.23
CA ARG A 306 -23.71 19.64 -9.14
C ARG A 306 -22.80 19.48 -7.93
N GLU A 307 -23.15 18.53 -7.06
CA GLU A 307 -22.36 18.23 -5.87
C GLU A 307 -21.11 17.43 -6.24
N ALA A 308 -19.96 17.91 -5.77
CA ALA A 308 -18.67 17.36 -6.13
C ALA A 308 -17.84 17.09 -4.87
N THR A 309 -18.38 16.21 -4.03
CA THR A 309 -17.86 15.87 -2.69
C THR A 309 -17.19 14.50 -2.63
N LYS A 310 -17.29 13.70 -3.71
CA LYS A 310 -16.75 12.34 -3.81
C LYS A 310 -15.99 12.17 -5.13
N PRO A 311 -14.84 11.47 -5.14
CA PRO A 311 -14.12 11.23 -6.39
C PRO A 311 -14.96 10.46 -7.40
N GLY A 312 -14.77 10.77 -8.68
CA GLY A 312 -15.32 9.99 -9.78
C GLY A 312 -14.74 8.57 -9.83
N PRO A 313 -15.38 7.65 -10.58
CA PRO A 313 -14.89 6.28 -10.73
C PRO A 313 -13.51 6.26 -11.42
N ALA A 314 -12.69 5.30 -11.02
CA ALA A 314 -11.44 4.98 -11.72
C ALA A 314 -11.71 4.52 -13.15
N CYS A 315 -10.76 4.71 -14.07
CA CYS A 315 -10.91 4.19 -15.42
C CYS A 315 -10.90 2.66 -15.47
N ALA A 316 -11.67 2.09 -16.41
CA ALA A 316 -11.82 0.66 -16.61
C ALA A 316 -10.46 -0.05 -16.64
N GLN A 317 -10.24 -0.94 -15.68
CA GLN A 317 -8.98 -1.62 -15.44
C GLN A 317 -9.21 -2.96 -14.74
N THR A 318 -8.16 -3.77 -14.65
CA THR A 318 -8.23 -5.08 -13.98
C THR A 318 -7.82 -4.99 -12.50
N ASP A 319 -8.38 -5.86 -11.66
CA ASP A 319 -7.92 -6.09 -10.29
C ASP A 319 -6.63 -6.93 -10.24
N ALA A 320 -6.15 -7.21 -9.03
CA ALA A 320 -4.90 -7.95 -8.82
C ALA A 320 -4.92 -9.42 -9.31
N VAL A 321 -6.10 -10.00 -9.57
CA VAL A 321 -6.25 -11.36 -10.13
C VAL A 321 -6.67 -11.35 -11.61
N GLY A 322 -6.64 -10.18 -12.24
CA GLY A 322 -6.96 -10.00 -13.67
C GLY A 322 -8.45 -9.86 -13.98
N GLY A 323 -9.32 -9.80 -12.97
CA GLY A 323 -10.76 -9.56 -13.13
C GLY A 323 -11.10 -8.09 -13.34
N TYR A 324 -12.31 -7.75 -13.78
CA TYR A 324 -12.74 -6.35 -13.89
C TYR A 324 -12.74 -5.68 -12.51
N LEU A 325 -12.02 -4.56 -12.34
CA LEU A 325 -11.91 -3.88 -11.05
C LEU A 325 -13.27 -3.28 -10.64
N ALA A 326 -13.80 -3.73 -9.51
CA ALA A 326 -15.03 -3.21 -8.94
C ALA A 326 -14.92 -1.71 -8.66
N GLY A 327 -15.92 -0.93 -9.11
CA GLY A 327 -15.95 0.52 -8.96
C GLY A 327 -15.19 1.31 -10.05
N SER A 328 -14.54 0.62 -10.99
CA SER A 328 -14.03 1.26 -12.22
C SER A 328 -15.11 1.36 -13.31
N SER A 329 -14.92 2.27 -14.27
CA SER A 329 -15.89 2.58 -15.33
C SER A 329 -15.17 3.07 -16.60
N GLU A 330 -15.79 2.94 -17.77
CA GLU A 330 -15.34 3.64 -18.98
C GLU A 330 -15.72 5.13 -18.93
N ASP A 331 -16.80 5.47 -18.24
CA ASP A 331 -17.12 6.84 -17.86
C ASP A 331 -16.23 7.22 -16.66
N CYS A 332 -15.02 7.70 -16.95
CA CYS A 332 -13.98 7.89 -15.94
C CYS A 332 -13.14 9.15 -16.12
N LEU A 333 -13.48 10.04 -17.06
CA LEU A 333 -12.69 11.24 -17.34
C LEU A 333 -12.95 12.35 -16.31
N TYR A 334 -12.53 12.11 -15.07
CA TYR A 334 -12.67 13.00 -13.92
C TYR A 334 -11.31 13.58 -13.48
N LEU A 335 -11.34 14.71 -12.77
CA LEU A 335 -10.21 15.22 -12.00
C LEU A 335 -10.69 15.70 -10.64
N ASP A 336 -9.79 15.71 -9.66
CA ASP A 336 -10.03 16.29 -8.34
C ASP A 336 -9.20 17.56 -8.19
N VAL A 337 -9.77 18.59 -7.56
CA VAL A 337 -9.04 19.84 -7.24
C VAL A 337 -8.99 20.02 -5.74
N THR A 338 -7.77 20.12 -5.22
CA THR A 338 -7.52 20.44 -3.82
C THR A 338 -6.90 21.81 -3.75
N THR A 339 -7.53 22.73 -3.02
CA THR A 339 -7.09 24.11 -2.90
C THR A 339 -7.18 24.55 -1.44
N PRO A 340 -6.24 25.37 -0.94
CA PRO A 340 -6.42 26.06 0.34
C PRO A 340 -7.62 27.02 0.28
N ALA A 341 -8.04 27.53 1.44
CA ALA A 341 -9.17 28.46 1.50
C ALA A 341 -8.96 29.67 0.58
N ALA A 342 -10.02 30.03 -0.16
CA ALA A 342 -9.99 31.15 -1.08
C ALA A 342 -9.79 32.47 -0.31
N ASN A 343 -8.67 33.14 -0.59
CA ASN A 343 -8.29 34.42 0.02
C ASN A 343 -7.96 35.49 -1.04
N GLY A 344 -8.44 35.32 -2.28
CA GLY A 344 -8.21 36.24 -3.40
C GLY A 344 -6.83 36.16 -4.08
N ARG A 345 -5.88 35.37 -3.58
CA ARG A 345 -4.57 35.17 -4.21
C ARG A 345 -4.62 34.08 -5.28
N GLN A 346 -3.91 34.29 -6.41
CA GLN A 346 -3.68 33.26 -7.42
C GLN A 346 -2.40 32.49 -7.11
N ARG A 347 -2.51 31.16 -7.01
CA ARG A 347 -1.45 30.25 -6.55
C ARG A 347 -0.88 29.40 -7.69
N PRO A 348 0.36 28.88 -7.56
CA PRO A 348 0.86 27.86 -8.48
C PRO A 348 -0.10 26.67 -8.56
N VAL A 349 -0.26 26.12 -9.76
CA VAL A 349 -1.11 24.94 -9.99
C VAL A 349 -0.21 23.73 -10.26
N MET A 350 -0.43 22.64 -9.54
CA MET A 350 0.26 21.38 -9.69
C MET A 350 -0.70 20.35 -10.28
N VAL A 351 -0.41 19.83 -11.47
CA VAL A 351 -1.24 18.82 -12.14
C VAL A 351 -0.52 17.48 -12.08
N TRP A 352 -1.12 16.49 -11.41
CA TRP A 352 -0.57 15.17 -11.17
C TRP A 352 -1.13 14.12 -12.13
N LEU A 353 -0.23 13.44 -12.83
CA LEU A 353 -0.50 12.28 -13.68
C LEU A 353 -0.01 11.02 -12.98
N HIS A 354 -0.94 10.13 -12.64
CA HIS A 354 -0.62 8.91 -11.89
C HIS A 354 0.23 7.89 -12.67
N GLY A 355 0.83 6.94 -11.96
CA GLY A 355 1.56 5.81 -12.54
C GLY A 355 0.64 4.68 -12.99
N GLY A 356 1.13 3.43 -12.89
CA GLY A 356 0.34 2.21 -13.15
C GLY A 356 0.51 1.63 -14.56
N ALA A 357 1.70 1.77 -15.16
CA ALA A 357 2.06 1.20 -16.47
C ALA A 357 1.08 1.55 -17.62
N TRP A 358 0.32 2.64 -17.47
CA TRP A 358 -0.82 2.99 -18.31
C TRP A 358 -1.95 1.94 -18.36
N ALA A 359 -1.94 0.94 -17.50
CA ALA A 359 -2.95 -0.13 -17.44
C ALA A 359 -3.83 -0.07 -16.17
N SER A 360 -3.36 0.60 -15.12
CA SER A 360 -4.05 0.74 -13.84
C SER A 360 -3.78 2.10 -13.17
N GLY A 361 -4.46 2.34 -12.05
CA GLY A 361 -4.35 3.54 -11.21
C GLY A 361 -5.52 4.51 -11.38
N THR A 362 -5.60 5.47 -10.45
CA THR A 362 -6.56 6.57 -10.47
C THR A 362 -5.99 7.82 -9.81
N GLY A 363 -6.45 9.01 -10.22
CA GLY A 363 -6.07 10.28 -9.60
C GLY A 363 -6.47 10.37 -8.13
N SER A 364 -7.53 9.67 -7.74
CA SER A 364 -8.02 9.62 -6.36
C SER A 364 -7.17 8.79 -5.39
N ASP A 365 -6.16 8.06 -5.89
CA ASP A 365 -5.16 7.37 -5.07
C ASP A 365 -4.22 8.36 -4.33
N TYR A 366 -4.20 9.63 -4.74
CA TYR A 366 -3.25 10.63 -4.28
C TYR A 366 -3.94 11.76 -3.51
N ASP A 367 -3.51 11.97 -2.26
CA ASP A 367 -4.04 13.05 -1.42
C ASP A 367 -3.26 14.36 -1.63
N GLY A 368 -3.91 15.34 -2.26
CA GLY A 368 -3.34 16.66 -2.51
C GLY A 368 -3.36 17.62 -1.32
N ARG A 369 -3.97 17.28 -0.18
CA ARG A 369 -4.23 18.22 0.92
C ARG A 369 -2.97 18.80 1.54
N TRP A 370 -1.95 17.99 1.74
CA TRP A 370 -0.70 18.45 2.35
C TRP A 370 0.01 19.48 1.46
N LEU A 371 0.10 19.22 0.15
CA LEU A 371 0.67 20.17 -0.81
C LEU A 371 -0.18 21.44 -0.94
N ALA A 372 -1.50 21.31 -0.91
CA ALA A 372 -2.39 22.47 -1.00
C ALA A 372 -2.34 23.36 0.24
N GLY A 373 -2.30 22.76 1.43
CA GLY A 373 -2.26 23.47 2.71
C GLY A 373 -0.87 24.01 3.05
N THR A 374 0.13 23.14 3.11
CA THR A 374 1.51 23.49 3.52
C THR A 374 2.28 24.18 2.40
N GLY A 375 2.08 23.75 1.15
CA GLY A 375 2.76 24.29 -0.03
C GLY A 375 2.08 25.49 -0.68
N ASP A 376 0.92 25.93 -0.16
CA ASP A 376 0.10 27.03 -0.70
C ASP A 376 -0.14 26.93 -2.23
N ALA A 377 -0.57 25.75 -2.69
CA ALA A 377 -0.76 25.43 -4.11
C ALA A 377 -2.17 24.92 -4.43
N VAL A 378 -2.59 25.04 -5.69
CA VAL A 378 -3.76 24.29 -6.19
C VAL A 378 -3.27 22.97 -6.77
N VAL A 379 -3.73 21.85 -6.21
CA VAL A 379 -3.35 20.51 -6.66
C VAL A 379 -4.49 19.89 -7.45
N VAL A 380 -4.19 19.39 -8.64
CA VAL A 380 -5.14 18.77 -9.56
C VAL A 380 -4.68 17.33 -9.80
N THR A 381 -5.46 16.32 -9.41
CA THR A 381 -5.19 14.91 -9.75
C THR A 381 -6.14 14.44 -10.84
N VAL A 382 -5.66 13.68 -11.82
CA VAL A 382 -6.40 13.45 -13.08
C VAL A 382 -6.56 11.96 -13.37
N ASN A 383 -7.77 11.54 -13.74
CA ASN A 383 -8.03 10.26 -14.39
C ASN A 383 -7.89 10.39 -15.91
N TYR A 384 -7.35 9.38 -16.55
CA TYR A 384 -7.25 9.28 -18.01
C TYR A 384 -7.42 7.82 -18.45
N ARG A 385 -7.88 7.57 -19.69
CA ARG A 385 -8.12 6.20 -20.17
C ARG A 385 -6.84 5.36 -20.11
N LEU A 386 -7.01 4.07 -19.83
CA LEU A 386 -5.92 3.12 -19.62
C LEU A 386 -5.97 1.98 -20.64
N GLY A 387 -4.85 1.26 -20.79
CA GLY A 387 -4.68 0.04 -21.56
C GLY A 387 -5.28 0.13 -22.96
N VAL A 388 -6.12 -0.84 -23.30
CA VAL A 388 -6.78 -0.89 -24.61
C VAL A 388 -7.65 0.35 -24.87
N PHE A 389 -8.28 0.93 -23.85
CA PHE A 389 -9.14 2.11 -24.01
C PHE A 389 -8.33 3.39 -24.29
N GLY A 390 -7.13 3.47 -23.72
CA GLY A 390 -6.23 4.63 -23.85
C GLY A 390 -5.29 4.56 -25.07
N PHE A 391 -4.91 3.36 -25.50
CA PHE A 391 -3.76 3.16 -26.38
C PHE A 391 -4.00 2.18 -27.56
N LEU A 392 -5.23 1.75 -27.82
CA LEU A 392 -5.53 0.99 -29.04
C LEU A 392 -5.11 1.79 -30.29
N GLY A 393 -4.25 1.20 -31.11
CA GLY A 393 -4.03 1.63 -32.49
C GLY A 393 -4.85 0.76 -33.43
N HIS A 394 -5.61 1.34 -34.35
CA HIS A 394 -6.30 0.62 -35.42
C HIS A 394 -6.44 1.52 -36.67
N PRO A 395 -6.34 0.98 -37.91
CA PRO A 395 -6.66 1.75 -39.11
C PRO A 395 -8.06 2.38 -39.04
N GLY A 396 -8.23 3.57 -39.62
CA GLY A 396 -9.50 4.31 -39.55
C GLY A 396 -9.72 5.11 -38.26
N LEU A 397 -8.83 4.98 -37.27
CA LEU A 397 -8.82 5.81 -36.07
C LEU A 397 -7.85 7.01 -36.23
N PRO A 398 -8.33 8.27 -36.12
CA PRO A 398 -7.47 9.45 -36.23
C PRO A 398 -6.41 9.55 -35.12
N GLY A 399 -6.81 9.33 -33.87
CA GLY A 399 -5.94 9.39 -32.67
C GLY A 399 -5.25 8.07 -32.30
N SER A 400 -5.21 7.12 -33.24
CA SER A 400 -4.68 5.75 -33.10
C SER A 400 -3.50 5.66 -32.12
N GLY A 401 -3.74 5.12 -30.92
CA GLY A 401 -2.70 4.92 -29.89
C GLY A 401 -2.33 6.11 -29.01
N THR A 402 -3.13 7.19 -28.96
CA THR A 402 -2.81 8.41 -28.19
C THR A 402 -3.96 8.97 -27.33
N TYR A 403 -5.02 8.21 -27.12
CA TYR A 403 -6.24 8.70 -26.47
C TYR A 403 -6.03 9.10 -25.01
N ALA A 404 -5.29 8.30 -24.25
CA ALA A 404 -4.94 8.63 -22.87
C ALA A 404 -4.15 9.96 -22.78
N LEU A 405 -3.22 10.19 -23.70
CA LEU A 405 -2.48 11.45 -23.77
C LEU A 405 -3.38 12.62 -24.16
N ALA A 406 -4.37 12.37 -25.02
CA ALA A 406 -5.39 13.37 -25.37
C ALA A 406 -6.28 13.72 -24.16
N ASP A 407 -6.63 12.74 -23.32
CA ASP A 407 -7.35 12.94 -22.05
C ASP A 407 -6.56 13.83 -21.10
N GLN A 408 -5.27 13.54 -20.93
CA GLN A 408 -4.37 14.36 -20.11
C GLN A 408 -4.25 15.80 -20.63
N GLN A 409 -4.14 16.02 -21.95
CA GLN A 409 -4.15 17.37 -22.52
C GLN A 409 -5.50 18.06 -22.36
N ALA A 410 -6.62 17.32 -22.38
CA ALA A 410 -7.93 17.89 -22.12
C ALA A 410 -8.07 18.36 -20.67
N ALA A 411 -7.54 17.60 -19.71
CA ALA A 411 -7.45 18.04 -18.31
C ALA A 411 -6.60 19.31 -18.17
N LEU A 412 -5.44 19.38 -18.83
CA LEU A 412 -4.61 20.58 -18.82
C LEU A 412 -5.31 21.81 -19.44
N ARG A 413 -6.05 21.63 -20.54
CA ARG A 413 -6.88 22.70 -21.13
C ARG A 413 -7.97 23.13 -20.16
N TRP A 414 -8.60 22.20 -19.45
CA TRP A 414 -9.57 22.52 -18.40
C TRP A 414 -8.92 23.31 -17.28
N VAL A 415 -7.73 22.93 -16.81
CA VAL A 415 -6.99 23.68 -15.79
C VAL A 415 -6.74 25.10 -16.26
N ARG A 416 -6.25 25.29 -17.48
CA ARG A 416 -6.06 26.63 -18.06
C ARG A 416 -7.35 27.46 -18.05
N SER A 417 -8.49 26.85 -18.38
CA SER A 417 -9.78 27.55 -18.46
C SER A 417 -10.44 27.81 -17.10
N ASN A 418 -10.15 27.01 -16.07
CA ASN A 418 -10.95 27.01 -14.84
C ASN A 418 -10.14 27.27 -13.55
N ALA A 419 -8.80 27.12 -13.56
CA ALA A 419 -7.98 27.20 -12.35
C ALA A 419 -8.20 28.48 -11.53
N ARG A 420 -8.46 29.62 -12.19
CA ARG A 420 -8.72 30.90 -11.51
C ARG A 420 -9.88 30.85 -10.52
N VAL A 421 -10.93 30.08 -10.82
CA VAL A 421 -12.10 29.91 -9.96
C VAL A 421 -11.72 29.18 -8.65
N PHE A 422 -10.69 28.34 -8.72
CA PHE A 422 -10.15 27.60 -7.58
C PHE A 422 -8.98 28.31 -6.90
N GLY A 423 -8.72 29.58 -7.24
CA GLY A 423 -7.60 30.36 -6.70
C GLY A 423 -6.24 29.99 -7.30
N GLY A 424 -6.20 29.31 -8.44
CA GLY A 424 -4.98 28.94 -9.17
C GLY A 424 -4.64 29.90 -10.30
N ASP A 425 -3.36 30.05 -10.60
CA ASP A 425 -2.84 30.81 -11.73
C ASP A 425 -2.66 29.91 -12.97
N PRO A 426 -3.48 30.09 -14.03
CA PRO A 426 -3.36 29.30 -15.27
C PRO A 426 -2.08 29.60 -16.06
N GLY A 427 -1.35 30.68 -15.75
CA GLY A 427 -0.03 31.01 -16.29
C GLY A 427 1.13 30.39 -15.49
N ASN A 428 0.84 29.65 -14.42
CA ASN A 428 1.84 29.08 -13.52
C ASN A 428 1.50 27.63 -13.17
N VAL A 429 1.48 26.78 -14.19
CA VAL A 429 1.11 25.35 -14.11
C VAL A 429 2.36 24.47 -14.15
N THR A 430 2.53 23.61 -13.14
CA THR A 430 3.57 22.57 -13.09
C THR A 430 2.93 21.21 -13.36
N LEU A 431 3.39 20.52 -14.41
CA LEU A 431 2.94 19.17 -14.75
C LEU A 431 3.86 18.14 -14.10
N ILE A 432 3.29 17.21 -13.34
CA ILE A 432 4.01 16.26 -12.50
C ILE A 432 3.50 14.86 -12.85
N GLY A 433 4.40 13.89 -12.96
CA GLY A 433 3.98 12.50 -13.13
C GLY A 433 5.00 11.49 -12.62
N GLN A 434 4.48 10.34 -12.21
CA GLN A 434 5.27 9.20 -11.70
C GLN A 434 5.17 7.99 -12.62
N SER A 435 6.28 7.27 -12.85
CA SER A 435 6.33 6.07 -13.68
C SER A 435 5.73 6.32 -15.07
N ALA A 436 4.65 5.63 -15.45
CA ALA A 436 3.92 5.87 -16.69
C ALA A 436 3.36 7.31 -16.80
N GLY A 437 2.97 7.93 -15.68
CA GLY A 437 2.64 9.35 -15.61
C GLY A 437 3.85 10.24 -15.88
N GLY A 438 5.04 9.83 -15.43
CA GLY A 438 6.31 10.50 -15.77
C GLY A 438 6.64 10.38 -17.26
N ALA A 439 6.41 9.21 -17.85
CA ALA A 439 6.49 9.03 -19.30
C ALA A 439 5.46 9.92 -20.03
N SER A 440 4.24 10.06 -19.49
CA SER A 440 3.27 11.02 -20.02
C SER A 440 3.77 12.47 -19.99
N VAL A 441 4.49 12.90 -18.94
CA VAL A 441 5.16 14.22 -18.92
C VAL A 441 6.16 14.33 -20.08
N CYS A 442 6.97 13.29 -20.33
CA CYS A 442 7.88 13.26 -21.48
C CYS A 442 7.16 13.39 -22.82
N ALA A 443 6.03 12.71 -22.99
CA ALA A 443 5.20 12.85 -24.19
C ALA A 443 4.76 14.31 -24.37
N HIS A 444 4.25 14.95 -23.32
CA HIS A 444 3.78 16.34 -23.37
C HIS A 444 4.91 17.34 -23.61
N LEU A 445 6.13 17.10 -23.11
CA LEU A 445 7.32 17.92 -23.41
C LEU A 445 7.65 17.94 -24.90
N SER A 446 7.47 16.83 -25.61
CA SER A 446 7.69 16.73 -27.06
C SER A 446 6.44 17.00 -27.92
N SER A 447 5.28 17.18 -27.31
CA SER A 447 4.00 17.29 -28.03
C SER A 447 3.72 18.74 -28.44
N PRO A 448 3.61 19.06 -29.74
CA PRO A 448 3.29 20.42 -30.17
C PRO A 448 1.91 20.90 -29.70
N THR A 449 0.95 19.98 -29.51
CA THR A 449 -0.41 20.32 -29.07
C THR A 449 -0.52 20.58 -27.56
N ALA A 450 0.56 20.35 -26.80
CA ALA A 450 0.68 20.68 -25.39
C ALA A 450 1.31 22.05 -25.11
N ALA A 451 1.73 22.77 -26.17
CA ALA A 451 2.38 24.08 -26.05
C ALA A 451 1.51 25.06 -25.24
N GLY A 452 2.12 25.67 -24.21
CA GLY A 452 1.44 26.65 -23.35
C GLY A 452 0.30 26.08 -22.50
N LEU A 453 0.27 24.77 -22.28
CA LEU A 453 -0.63 24.14 -21.30
C LEU A 453 0.01 23.98 -19.91
N PHE A 454 1.34 24.00 -19.85
CA PHE A 454 2.14 23.91 -18.63
C PHE A 454 3.45 24.68 -18.79
N HIS A 455 4.07 25.05 -17.67
CA HIS A 455 5.15 26.02 -17.58
C HIS A 455 6.39 25.45 -16.86
N ARG A 456 6.21 24.35 -16.11
CA ARG A 456 7.27 23.55 -15.48
C ARG A 456 6.90 22.08 -15.52
N ALA A 457 7.88 21.20 -15.47
CA ALA A 457 7.65 19.76 -15.46
C ALA A 457 8.43 19.05 -14.36
N VAL A 458 7.85 17.99 -13.81
CA VAL A 458 8.47 17.11 -12.82
C VAL A 458 8.27 15.66 -13.23
N ILE A 459 9.36 14.91 -13.35
CA ILE A 459 9.38 13.51 -13.82
C ILE A 459 9.93 12.63 -12.71
N HIS A 460 9.06 11.87 -12.05
CA HIS A 460 9.44 10.89 -11.03
C HIS A 460 9.48 9.50 -11.67
N SER A 461 10.65 8.85 -11.70
CA SER A 461 10.79 7.43 -12.06
C SER A 461 10.24 7.05 -13.45
N GLY A 462 10.22 8.00 -14.39
CA GLY A 462 9.56 7.88 -15.70
C GLY A 462 10.39 8.48 -16.84
N SER A 463 11.69 8.15 -16.88
CA SER A 463 12.64 8.73 -17.83
C SER A 463 12.18 8.61 -19.29
N CYS A 464 12.31 9.70 -20.04
CA CYS A 464 11.86 9.78 -21.42
C CYS A 464 12.60 8.84 -22.38
N LEU A 465 13.84 8.50 -22.02
CA LEU A 465 14.73 7.62 -22.78
C LEU A 465 14.69 6.17 -22.30
N ARG A 466 13.82 5.85 -21.33
CA ARG A 466 13.75 4.51 -20.75
C ARG A 466 13.35 3.48 -21.79
N ASN A 467 14.13 2.42 -21.84
CA ASN A 467 13.87 1.24 -22.63
C ASN A 467 14.36 0.03 -21.83
N TRP A 468 13.54 -1.00 -21.76
CA TRP A 468 13.84 -2.25 -21.06
C TRP A 468 14.21 -3.30 -22.09
N PRO A 469 15.45 -3.81 -22.09
CA PRO A 469 15.84 -4.92 -22.94
C PRO A 469 14.95 -6.15 -22.71
N ARG A 470 14.98 -7.08 -23.67
CA ARG A 470 14.28 -8.36 -23.53
C ARG A 470 14.66 -9.07 -22.23
N ASP A 471 13.72 -9.78 -21.63
CA ASP A 471 13.85 -10.49 -20.34
C ASP A 471 14.18 -9.61 -19.12
N THR A 472 14.12 -8.26 -19.19
CA THR A 472 14.51 -7.36 -18.08
C THR A 472 13.36 -6.76 -17.26
N ILE A 473 12.10 -7.15 -17.52
CA ILE A 473 10.94 -6.80 -16.68
C ILE A 473 10.13 -8.05 -16.36
N VAL A 474 9.79 -8.81 -17.41
CA VAL A 474 9.20 -10.14 -17.29
C VAL A 474 10.03 -11.10 -18.13
N PRO A 475 10.38 -12.30 -17.63
CA PRO A 475 11.04 -13.31 -18.43
C PRO A 475 10.22 -13.68 -19.69
N GLY A 476 10.89 -13.86 -20.82
CA GLY A 476 10.25 -14.27 -22.08
C GLY A 476 9.60 -13.11 -22.85
N THR A 477 9.67 -11.87 -22.36
CA THR A 477 9.18 -10.70 -23.10
C THR A 477 10.29 -10.05 -23.93
N ASP A 478 9.93 -9.60 -25.14
CA ASP A 478 10.79 -8.77 -25.98
C ASP A 478 11.11 -7.41 -25.33
N GLU A 479 11.94 -6.61 -26.01
CA GLU A 479 12.21 -5.23 -25.59
C GLU A 479 10.92 -4.42 -25.40
N ILE A 480 10.83 -3.74 -24.24
CA ILE A 480 9.68 -2.91 -23.86
C ILE A 480 10.14 -1.46 -23.71
N GLY A 481 9.45 -0.56 -24.41
CA GLY A 481 9.59 0.88 -24.22
C GLY A 481 8.22 1.55 -24.17
N TYR A 482 8.20 2.83 -23.81
CA TYR A 482 6.97 3.62 -23.73
C TYR A 482 6.36 3.97 -25.10
N TRP A 483 7.15 3.87 -26.17
CA TRP A 483 6.81 4.42 -27.48
C TRP A 483 6.75 3.31 -28.54
N ALA A 484 5.78 3.40 -29.44
CA ALA A 484 5.68 2.56 -30.63
C ALA A 484 5.22 3.40 -31.82
N SER A 485 5.53 2.98 -33.05
CA SER A 485 5.01 3.71 -34.21
C SER A 485 3.49 3.52 -34.30
N ARG A 486 2.79 4.51 -34.86
CA ARG A 486 1.35 4.39 -35.17
C ARG A 486 1.05 3.12 -35.97
N GLU A 487 1.90 2.79 -36.95
CA GLU A 487 1.73 1.61 -37.81
C GLU A 487 1.85 0.30 -37.01
N ASP A 488 2.81 0.21 -36.09
CA ASP A 488 2.98 -0.96 -35.22
C ASP A 488 1.74 -1.16 -34.33
N LEU A 489 1.25 -0.10 -33.70
CA LEU A 489 0.06 -0.20 -32.86
C LEU A 489 -1.19 -0.52 -33.69
N GLN A 490 -1.31 -0.01 -34.91
CA GLN A 490 -2.38 -0.36 -35.84
C GLN A 490 -2.35 -1.84 -36.23
N THR A 491 -1.17 -2.39 -36.46
CA THR A 491 -1.00 -3.83 -36.73
C THR A 491 -1.40 -4.67 -35.53
N ARG A 492 -0.98 -4.26 -34.33
CA ARG A 492 -1.39 -4.91 -33.07
C ARG A 492 -2.89 -4.83 -32.83
N GLY A 493 -3.54 -3.70 -33.14
CA GLY A 493 -5.00 -3.56 -33.00
C GLY A 493 -5.79 -4.42 -33.96
N ARG A 494 -5.34 -4.61 -35.21
CA ARG A 494 -5.98 -5.57 -36.14
C ARG A 494 -5.91 -7.00 -35.57
N ALA A 495 -4.76 -7.39 -35.04
CA ALA A 495 -4.58 -8.69 -34.40
C ALA A 495 -5.38 -8.82 -33.09
N ALA A 496 -5.53 -7.73 -32.33
CA ALA A 496 -6.32 -7.70 -31.11
C ALA A 496 -7.83 -7.76 -31.39
N ALA A 497 -8.30 -7.12 -32.46
CA ALA A 497 -9.69 -7.22 -32.93
C ALA A 497 -10.07 -8.68 -33.19
N LYS A 498 -9.15 -9.45 -33.80
CA LYS A 498 -9.31 -10.88 -34.00
C LYS A 498 -9.53 -11.64 -32.69
N ALA A 499 -8.70 -11.36 -31.68
CA ALA A 499 -8.75 -12.06 -30.38
C ALA A 499 -10.07 -11.85 -29.62
N VAL A 500 -10.78 -10.75 -29.86
CA VAL A 500 -12.11 -10.51 -29.26
C VAL A 500 -13.27 -10.88 -30.18
N GLY A 501 -13.01 -11.61 -31.27
CA GLY A 501 -14.02 -12.11 -32.20
C GLY A 501 -14.50 -11.07 -33.24
N CYS A 502 -13.78 -9.96 -33.40
CA CYS A 502 -14.05 -8.94 -34.42
C CYS A 502 -13.21 -9.20 -35.70
N GLU A 503 -13.34 -10.40 -36.27
CA GLU A 503 -12.54 -10.81 -37.44
C GLU A 503 -13.13 -10.34 -38.77
N THR A 504 -14.46 -10.33 -38.90
CA THR A 504 -15.17 -10.10 -40.16
C THR A 504 -15.97 -8.79 -40.13
N GLY A 505 -16.13 -8.14 -41.28
CA GLY A 505 -16.88 -6.89 -41.41
C GLY A 505 -16.15 -5.65 -40.88
N ASP A 506 -16.91 -4.67 -40.38
CA ASP A 506 -16.36 -3.44 -39.80
C ASP A 506 -15.80 -3.71 -38.40
N GLN A 507 -14.49 -3.98 -38.34
CA GLN A 507 -13.76 -4.26 -37.10
C GLN A 507 -13.92 -3.14 -36.06
N LEU A 508 -13.95 -1.87 -36.48
CA LEU A 508 -14.08 -0.75 -35.56
C LEU A 508 -15.46 -0.70 -34.92
N ARG A 509 -16.51 -0.90 -35.72
CA ARG A 509 -17.88 -0.97 -35.19
C ARG A 509 -18.04 -2.14 -34.23
N CYS A 510 -17.48 -3.31 -34.56
CA CYS A 510 -17.48 -4.47 -33.68
C CYS A 510 -16.74 -4.21 -32.36
N LEU A 511 -15.53 -3.65 -32.44
CA LEU A 511 -14.73 -3.27 -31.27
C LEU A 511 -15.45 -2.27 -30.36
N ARG A 512 -16.13 -1.26 -30.95
CA ARG A 512 -16.90 -0.28 -30.18
C ARG A 512 -18.14 -0.88 -29.51
N ALA A 513 -18.70 -1.93 -30.07
CA ALA A 513 -19.83 -2.66 -29.49
C ALA A 513 -19.42 -3.72 -28.46
N ALA A 514 -18.14 -4.09 -28.39
CA ALA A 514 -17.67 -5.15 -27.50
C ALA A 514 -17.84 -4.78 -26.00
N PRO A 515 -18.15 -5.75 -25.12
CA PRO A 515 -18.16 -5.52 -23.68
C PRO A 515 -16.79 -5.06 -23.14
N ALA A 516 -16.79 -4.20 -22.12
CA ALA A 516 -15.57 -3.59 -21.60
C ALA A 516 -14.64 -4.63 -20.93
N ASP A 517 -15.21 -5.59 -20.21
CA ASP A 517 -14.49 -6.74 -19.63
C ASP A 517 -13.76 -7.57 -20.69
N LYS A 518 -14.43 -7.86 -21.81
CA LYS A 518 -13.80 -8.57 -22.94
C LYS A 518 -12.65 -7.76 -23.56
N LEU A 519 -12.79 -6.44 -23.64
CA LEU A 519 -11.71 -5.58 -24.13
C LEU A 519 -10.54 -5.53 -23.14
N LEU A 520 -10.79 -5.56 -21.83
CA LEU A 520 -9.73 -5.54 -20.81
C LEU A 520 -8.77 -6.74 -20.90
N GLU A 521 -9.21 -7.88 -21.43
CA GLU A 521 -8.33 -9.02 -21.75
C GLU A 521 -7.17 -8.63 -22.70
N LEU A 522 -7.32 -7.53 -23.44
CA LEU A 522 -6.30 -6.99 -24.35
C LEU A 522 -5.31 -6.02 -23.68
N ASN A 523 -5.50 -5.63 -22.41
CA ASN A 523 -4.71 -4.56 -21.77
C ASN A 523 -3.19 -4.78 -21.87
N GLY A 524 -2.71 -6.00 -21.65
CA GLY A 524 -1.29 -6.34 -21.75
C GLY A 524 -0.66 -6.09 -23.13
N ARG A 525 -1.48 -5.91 -24.19
CA ARG A 525 -1.01 -5.63 -25.55
C ARG A 525 -0.81 -4.13 -25.83
N PHE A 526 -1.35 -3.26 -24.98
CA PHE A 526 -1.48 -1.81 -25.21
C PHE A 526 -0.90 -0.95 -24.08
N GLY A 527 0.35 -1.22 -23.69
CA GLY A 527 1.11 -0.41 -22.71
C GLY A 527 2.06 0.62 -23.34
N ARG A 528 1.80 1.10 -24.57
CA ARG A 528 2.68 2.02 -25.31
C ARG A 528 1.89 3.12 -26.01
N ALA A 529 2.45 4.32 -26.10
CA ALA A 529 1.86 5.42 -26.86
C ALA A 529 2.39 5.47 -28.30
N ALA A 530 1.51 5.81 -29.25
CA ALA A 530 1.88 5.98 -30.65
C ALA A 530 2.57 7.32 -30.94
N TYR A 531 3.71 7.27 -31.61
CA TYR A 531 4.26 8.41 -32.37
C TYR A 531 3.90 8.30 -33.86
N HIS A 532 4.22 9.33 -34.66
CA HIS A 532 3.64 9.58 -36.00
C HIS A 532 2.13 9.87 -35.94
N THR A 533 1.72 10.59 -34.90
CA THR A 533 0.36 11.09 -34.70
C THR A 533 0.38 12.61 -34.62
N ARG A 534 -0.79 13.25 -34.64
CA ARG A 534 -0.87 14.72 -34.45
C ARG A 534 -0.36 15.15 -33.07
N LEU A 535 -0.60 14.34 -32.04
CA LEU A 535 -0.20 14.63 -30.66
C LEU A 535 1.31 14.38 -30.48
N LEU A 536 1.83 13.30 -31.05
CA LEU A 536 3.25 12.93 -31.04
C LEU A 536 3.76 12.71 -32.47
N PRO A 537 4.18 13.76 -33.18
CA PRO A 537 4.65 13.62 -34.56
C PRO A 537 5.95 12.83 -34.68
N VAL A 538 6.82 12.93 -33.68
CA VAL A 538 8.14 12.27 -33.63
C VAL A 538 8.20 11.39 -32.38
N ASP A 539 8.96 10.30 -32.44
CA ASP A 539 9.33 9.51 -31.25
C ASP A 539 9.91 10.46 -30.17
N PRO A 540 9.31 10.52 -28.97
CA PRO A 540 9.78 11.42 -27.90
C PRO A 540 11.26 11.28 -27.57
N ARG A 541 11.85 10.08 -27.72
CA ARG A 541 13.29 9.85 -27.51
C ARG A 541 14.13 10.62 -28.52
N LYS A 542 13.76 10.53 -29.79
CA LYS A 542 14.43 11.25 -30.88
C LYS A 542 14.19 12.74 -30.78
N ALA A 543 12.96 13.14 -30.43
CA ALA A 543 12.61 14.55 -30.24
C ALA A 543 13.51 15.22 -29.20
N LEU A 544 13.77 14.55 -28.07
CA LEU A 544 14.68 15.06 -27.04
C LEU A 544 16.13 15.18 -27.53
N THR A 545 16.67 14.14 -28.17
CA THR A 545 18.04 14.18 -28.72
C THR A 545 18.22 15.26 -29.78
N LEU A 546 17.17 15.57 -30.55
CA LEU A 546 17.17 16.59 -31.59
C LEU A 546 16.83 18.00 -31.09
N GLY A 547 16.54 18.19 -29.79
CA GLY A 547 16.18 19.50 -29.25
C GLY A 547 14.74 19.96 -29.54
N ILE A 548 13.86 19.04 -29.97
CA ILE A 548 12.46 19.30 -30.35
C ILE A 548 11.55 19.05 -29.15
N TYR A 549 11.58 19.97 -28.19
CA TYR A 549 10.74 19.91 -26.97
C TYR A 549 10.49 21.31 -26.41
N HIS A 550 9.47 21.44 -25.55
CA HIS A 550 9.16 22.70 -24.85
C HIS A 550 10.30 23.06 -23.89
N ARG A 551 10.90 24.24 -24.07
CA ARG A 551 12.00 24.74 -23.23
C ARG A 551 11.44 25.35 -21.95
N ILE A 552 11.21 24.50 -20.96
CA ILE A 552 10.73 24.88 -19.63
C ILE A 552 11.60 24.24 -18.54
N PRO A 553 11.59 24.75 -17.30
CA PRO A 553 12.27 24.08 -16.18
C PRO A 553 11.73 22.67 -15.95
N VAL A 554 12.65 21.72 -15.79
CA VAL A 554 12.36 20.31 -15.53
C VAL A 554 13.09 19.86 -14.27
N LEU A 555 12.37 19.23 -13.35
CA LEU A 555 12.96 18.44 -12.26
C LEU A 555 12.77 16.97 -12.60
N GLN A 556 13.82 16.17 -12.53
CA GLN A 556 13.75 14.74 -12.81
C GLN A 556 14.51 13.96 -11.73
N GLY A 557 13.92 12.86 -11.27
CA GLY A 557 14.53 11.98 -10.27
C GLY A 557 14.07 10.54 -10.40
N ASN A 558 14.87 9.63 -9.85
CA ASN A 558 14.53 8.22 -9.67
C ASN A 558 14.80 7.84 -8.21
N THR A 559 14.17 6.76 -7.76
CA THR A 559 14.48 6.13 -6.48
C THR A 559 15.72 5.24 -6.59
N ARG A 560 16.30 4.89 -5.44
CA ARG A 560 17.51 4.07 -5.34
C ARG A 560 17.34 2.68 -5.99
N ASP A 561 16.19 2.04 -5.78
CA ASP A 561 15.96 0.63 -6.11
C ASP A 561 14.72 0.43 -7.01
N GLU A 562 14.58 1.22 -8.08
CA GLU A 562 13.43 1.20 -9.02
C GLU A 562 12.98 -0.21 -9.43
N HIS A 563 13.94 -1.09 -9.70
CA HIS A 563 13.66 -2.41 -10.26
C HIS A 563 13.32 -3.47 -9.22
N ARG A 564 13.55 -3.22 -7.93
CA ARG A 564 13.23 -4.18 -6.86
C ARG A 564 11.75 -4.52 -6.79
N TYR A 565 10.88 -3.56 -7.11
CA TYR A 565 9.43 -3.78 -7.19
C TYR A 565 9.04 -4.89 -8.19
N PHE A 566 9.83 -5.07 -9.26
CA PHE A 566 9.61 -6.10 -10.27
C PHE A 566 10.30 -7.43 -9.93
N GLY A 567 11.03 -7.50 -8.80
CA GLY A 567 11.73 -8.70 -8.29
C GLY A 567 10.94 -10.01 -8.47
N PRO A 568 9.72 -10.11 -7.92
CA PRO A 568 8.91 -11.32 -8.02
C PRO A 568 8.58 -11.75 -9.47
N LEU A 569 8.51 -10.81 -10.42
CA LEU A 569 8.27 -11.13 -11.82
C LEU A 569 9.48 -11.80 -12.47
N PHE A 570 10.70 -11.53 -11.98
CA PHE A 570 11.92 -12.15 -12.50
C PHE A 570 12.06 -13.63 -12.11
N GLU A 571 11.39 -14.04 -11.04
CA GLU A 571 11.44 -15.40 -10.47
C GLU A 571 10.28 -16.28 -10.96
N LEU A 572 9.46 -15.80 -11.89
CA LEU A 572 8.39 -16.61 -12.51
C LEU A 572 8.91 -17.87 -13.23
N ASP A 573 10.15 -17.82 -13.72
CA ASP A 573 10.84 -18.96 -14.36
C ASP A 573 11.65 -19.81 -13.36
N GLY A 574 11.54 -19.54 -12.05
CA GLY A 574 12.31 -20.16 -10.97
C GLY A 574 13.24 -19.21 -10.23
N GLU A 575 13.81 -19.67 -9.12
CA GLU A 575 14.77 -18.91 -8.32
C GLU A 575 15.99 -18.50 -9.15
N MET A 576 16.41 -17.25 -8.99
CA MET A 576 17.54 -16.67 -9.72
C MET A 576 18.87 -17.05 -9.03
N ASP A 577 19.58 -18.02 -9.59
CA ASP A 577 20.96 -18.33 -9.19
C ASP A 577 21.99 -17.55 -10.04
N ALA A 578 23.28 -17.68 -9.70
CA ALA A 578 24.35 -17.00 -10.41
C ALA A 578 24.46 -17.40 -11.89
N ALA A 579 24.09 -18.64 -12.25
CA ALA A 579 24.10 -19.12 -13.61
C ALA A 579 22.92 -18.53 -14.42
N GLY A 580 21.75 -18.48 -13.81
CA GLY A 580 20.54 -17.83 -14.32
C GLY A 580 20.76 -16.34 -14.54
N TYR A 581 21.43 -15.65 -13.62
CA TYR A 581 21.78 -14.24 -13.73
C TYR A 581 22.66 -13.99 -14.96
N ARG A 582 23.75 -14.75 -15.11
CA ARG A 582 24.66 -14.62 -16.25
C ARG A 582 23.98 -14.95 -17.57
N SER A 583 23.22 -16.03 -17.62
CA SER A 583 22.44 -16.43 -18.80
C SER A 583 21.48 -15.31 -19.22
N ARG A 584 20.78 -14.71 -18.26
CA ARG A 584 19.86 -13.60 -18.53
C ARG A 584 20.59 -12.37 -19.04
N LEU A 585 21.69 -11.96 -18.42
CA LEU A 585 22.51 -10.85 -18.92
C LEU A 585 22.94 -11.07 -20.37
N GLN A 586 23.40 -12.29 -20.70
CA GLN A 586 23.79 -12.63 -22.07
C GLN A 586 22.62 -12.56 -23.04
N ARG A 587 21.44 -13.08 -22.66
CA ARG A 587 20.22 -13.03 -23.50
C ARG A 587 19.68 -11.61 -23.68
N SER A 588 19.86 -10.73 -22.69
CA SER A 588 19.33 -9.37 -22.69
C SER A 588 20.27 -8.37 -23.37
N PHE A 589 21.59 -8.52 -23.20
CA PHE A 589 22.58 -7.51 -23.60
C PHE A 589 23.68 -8.01 -24.56
N GLY A 590 23.73 -9.31 -24.83
CA GLY A 590 24.83 -9.95 -25.56
C GLY A 590 26.05 -10.22 -24.67
N ALA A 591 26.92 -11.13 -25.11
CA ALA A 591 28.00 -11.66 -24.29
C ALA A 591 29.00 -10.61 -23.79
N GLU A 592 29.42 -9.68 -24.65
CA GLU A 592 30.41 -8.66 -24.30
C GLU A 592 29.87 -7.66 -23.26
N THR A 593 28.66 -7.14 -23.48
CA THR A 593 28.01 -6.22 -22.54
C THR A 593 27.67 -6.92 -21.23
N ALA A 594 27.22 -8.18 -21.28
CA ALA A 594 26.96 -8.98 -20.10
C ALA A 594 28.21 -9.14 -19.22
N ALA A 595 29.38 -9.42 -19.81
CA ALA A 595 30.64 -9.52 -19.07
C ALA A 595 31.01 -8.20 -18.38
N ARG A 596 30.80 -7.05 -19.04
CA ARG A 596 31.02 -5.74 -18.41
C ARG A 596 30.02 -5.48 -17.27
N ILE A 597 28.76 -5.84 -17.44
CA ILE A 597 27.74 -5.69 -16.39
C ILE A 597 28.10 -6.58 -15.19
N GLU A 598 28.44 -7.84 -15.40
CA GLU A 598 28.78 -8.79 -14.34
C GLU A 598 30.05 -8.38 -13.58
N ALA A 599 31.04 -7.78 -14.25
CA ALA A 599 32.23 -7.23 -13.61
C ALA A 599 31.90 -6.09 -12.61
N VAL A 600 30.84 -5.32 -12.87
CA VAL A 600 30.38 -4.22 -11.99
C VAL A 600 29.37 -4.74 -10.95
N TYR A 601 28.52 -5.69 -11.34
CA TYR A 601 27.43 -6.27 -10.55
C TYR A 601 27.54 -7.81 -10.46
N PRO A 602 28.52 -8.36 -9.71
CA PRO A 602 28.69 -9.80 -9.60
C PRO A 602 27.56 -10.46 -8.79
N ALA A 603 27.11 -11.64 -9.24
CA ALA A 603 25.95 -12.34 -8.65
C ALA A 603 26.12 -12.76 -7.18
N GLY A 604 27.36 -12.95 -6.72
CA GLY A 604 27.67 -13.43 -5.36
C GLY A 604 28.08 -12.34 -4.38
N ARG A 605 27.79 -11.06 -4.66
CA ARG A 605 28.45 -9.96 -3.95
C ARG A 605 28.15 -9.88 -2.44
N TYR A 606 27.02 -10.38 -1.93
CA TYR A 606 26.71 -10.30 -0.49
C TYR A 606 25.90 -11.49 0.02
N ALA A 607 26.38 -12.19 1.07
CA ALA A 607 25.67 -13.29 1.72
C ALA A 607 24.73 -12.81 2.84
N SER A 608 24.87 -11.55 3.30
CA SER A 608 23.97 -10.93 4.30
C SER A 608 23.95 -9.39 4.24
N VAL A 609 22.97 -8.77 4.90
CA VAL A 609 22.84 -7.30 5.09
C VAL A 609 24.07 -6.70 5.78
N LEU A 610 24.56 -7.40 6.79
CA LEU A 610 25.71 -6.98 7.58
C LEU A 610 26.98 -6.98 6.72
N GLU A 611 27.13 -7.98 5.86
CA GLU A 611 28.24 -8.05 4.90
C GLU A 611 28.14 -6.96 3.82
N ALA A 612 26.94 -6.66 3.33
CA ALA A 612 26.70 -5.56 2.39
C ALA A 612 27.06 -4.18 2.96
N TRP A 613 26.93 -4.00 4.27
CA TRP A 613 27.39 -2.79 4.95
C TRP A 613 28.89 -2.79 5.24
N THR A 614 29.42 -3.92 5.71
CA THR A 614 30.78 -3.99 6.27
C THR A 614 31.88 -4.34 5.27
N GLN A 615 31.54 -4.68 4.02
CA GLN A 615 32.48 -5.10 2.97
C GLN A 615 32.20 -4.40 1.62
N ASN A 616 31.95 -3.09 1.64
CA ASN A 616 31.51 -2.33 0.46
C ASN A 616 32.55 -1.37 -0.16
N GLY A 617 33.78 -1.30 0.36
CA GLY A 617 34.84 -0.48 -0.25
C GLY A 617 36.25 -0.87 0.15
N GLU A 618 37.23 -0.12 -0.34
CA GLU A 618 38.66 -0.47 -0.30
C GLU A 618 39.38 -0.13 1.01
N VAL A 619 38.80 0.72 1.86
CA VAL A 619 39.45 1.21 3.07
C VAL A 619 39.23 0.23 4.22
N ALA A 620 40.31 -0.42 4.65
CA ALA A 620 40.30 -1.23 5.87
C ALA A 620 40.15 -0.33 7.12
N VAL A 621 39.15 -0.63 7.94
CA VAL A 621 38.89 0.03 9.23
C VAL A 621 38.80 -1.05 10.30
N PRO A 622 39.86 -1.26 11.11
CA PRO A 622 39.81 -2.19 12.22
C PRO A 622 38.87 -1.67 13.32
N SER A 623 38.20 -2.58 14.03
CA SER A 623 37.43 -2.24 15.23
C SER A 623 38.38 -1.71 16.33
N PRO A 624 37.90 -0.88 17.27
CA PRO A 624 38.70 -0.43 18.40
C PRO A 624 39.27 -1.55 19.28
N ALA A 625 38.58 -2.69 19.38
CA ALA A 625 39.07 -3.87 20.09
C ALA A 625 40.08 -4.70 19.28
N GLY A 626 40.15 -4.51 17.95
CA GLY A 626 41.02 -5.25 17.04
C GLY A 626 40.52 -6.66 16.69
N ASP A 627 39.27 -6.99 17.02
CA ASP A 627 38.65 -8.30 16.86
C ASP A 627 38.07 -8.56 15.45
N PHE A 628 37.79 -7.50 14.68
CA PHE A 628 37.44 -7.61 13.26
C PHE A 628 37.83 -6.36 12.48
N THR A 629 37.82 -6.44 11.15
CA THR A 629 38.07 -5.32 10.24
C THR A 629 36.95 -5.23 9.22
N VAL A 630 36.42 -4.02 9.03
CA VAL A 630 35.46 -3.71 7.97
C VAL A 630 36.17 -3.04 6.80
N HIS A 631 35.65 -3.24 5.60
CA HIS A 631 36.18 -2.69 4.36
C HIS A 631 35.13 -1.75 3.76
N LEU A 632 35.39 -0.45 3.84
CA LEU A 632 34.41 0.61 3.53
C LEU A 632 34.93 1.56 2.46
N THR A 633 34.02 2.28 1.81
CA THR A 633 34.40 3.43 0.97
C THR A 633 35.11 4.50 1.81
N PRO A 634 35.95 5.37 1.22
CA PRO A 634 36.61 6.44 1.95
C PRO A 634 35.64 7.32 2.76
N THR A 635 34.49 7.66 2.18
CA THR A 635 33.45 8.47 2.81
C THR A 635 32.82 7.78 4.01
N SER A 636 32.42 6.51 3.87
CA SER A 636 31.85 5.72 4.98
C SER A 636 32.90 5.43 6.06
N ALA A 637 34.16 5.22 5.69
CA ALA A 637 35.27 5.03 6.62
C ALA A 637 35.52 6.29 7.46
N GLU A 638 35.48 7.48 6.85
CA GLU A 638 35.60 8.75 7.58
C GLU A 638 34.44 8.95 8.56
N HIS A 639 33.20 8.71 8.11
CA HIS A 639 32.01 8.80 8.96
C HIS A 639 32.09 7.84 10.15
N LEU A 640 32.42 6.57 9.90
CA LEU A 640 32.54 5.56 10.95
C LEU A 640 33.63 5.92 11.96
N ARG A 641 34.82 6.35 11.51
CA ARG A 641 35.91 6.78 12.40
C ARG A 641 35.48 7.94 13.29
N ARG A 642 34.80 8.94 12.72
CA ARG A 642 34.29 10.09 13.47
C ARG A 642 33.29 9.65 14.54
N TRP A 643 32.32 8.82 14.16
CA TRP A 643 31.31 8.32 15.09
C TRP A 643 31.93 7.46 16.20
N VAL A 644 32.77 6.48 15.87
CA VAL A 644 33.45 5.65 16.88
C VAL A 644 34.29 6.50 17.84
N SER A 645 34.98 7.53 17.34
CA SER A 645 35.81 8.40 18.19
C SER A 645 35.01 9.26 19.19
N SER A 646 33.72 9.48 18.95
CA SER A 646 32.87 10.27 19.85
C SER A 646 32.27 9.45 20.99
N LEU A 647 32.34 8.12 20.95
CA LEU A 647 31.69 7.24 21.92
C LEU A 647 32.44 7.20 23.26
N GLY A 648 31.67 7.26 24.35
CA GLY A 648 32.14 7.15 25.72
C GLY A 648 31.64 5.91 26.46
N ALA A 649 30.41 5.46 26.18
CA ALA A 649 29.81 4.26 26.77
C ALA A 649 28.73 3.69 25.84
N LEU A 650 28.35 2.43 26.08
CA LEU A 650 27.26 1.75 25.38
C LEU A 650 26.20 1.26 26.38
N VAL A 651 24.93 1.45 26.07
CA VAL A 651 23.81 0.84 26.81
C VAL A 651 23.16 -0.22 25.95
N CYS A 652 22.96 -1.42 26.49
CA CYS A 652 22.28 -2.50 25.80
C CYS A 652 21.39 -3.32 26.74
N GLY A 653 20.50 -4.12 26.15
CA GLY A 653 19.61 -5.01 26.89
C GLY A 653 20.25 -6.38 27.12
N ARG A 654 19.75 -7.11 28.12
CA ARG A 654 20.21 -8.46 28.46
C ARG A 654 20.27 -9.42 27.26
N THR A 655 19.30 -9.38 26.36
CA THR A 655 19.26 -10.25 25.17
C THR A 655 20.46 -10.03 24.25
N LEU A 656 20.84 -8.78 23.98
CA LEU A 656 21.98 -8.49 23.12
C LEU A 656 23.29 -8.94 23.79
N PHE A 657 23.41 -8.70 25.10
CA PHE A 657 24.53 -9.19 25.89
C PHE A 657 24.66 -10.73 25.79
N ASP A 658 23.56 -11.46 25.95
CA ASP A 658 23.58 -12.94 25.91
C ASP A 658 23.91 -13.48 24.53
N VAL A 659 23.32 -12.90 23.47
CA VAL A 659 23.61 -13.29 22.08
C VAL A 659 25.07 -13.04 21.71
N ALA A 660 25.66 -11.97 22.24
CA ALA A 660 27.07 -11.67 22.04
C ALA A 660 28.01 -12.41 23.02
N GLU A 661 27.48 -13.27 23.89
CA GLU A 661 28.23 -13.92 24.97
C GLU A 661 29.04 -12.93 25.84
N GLY A 662 28.48 -11.74 26.06
CA GLY A 662 29.14 -10.63 26.75
C GLY A 662 30.41 -10.13 26.05
N TRP A 663 30.55 -10.37 24.75
CA TRP A 663 31.76 -10.10 23.96
C TRP A 663 33.03 -10.64 24.62
N GLN A 664 32.91 -11.77 25.33
CA GLN A 664 33.99 -12.38 26.10
C GLN A 664 34.65 -11.44 27.13
N GLY A 665 33.99 -10.36 27.54
CA GLY A 665 34.49 -9.39 28.51
C GLY A 665 35.07 -8.11 27.90
N ARG A 666 35.11 -7.96 26.57
CA ARG A 666 35.55 -6.74 25.91
C ARG A 666 34.70 -6.42 24.69
N HIS A 667 33.90 -5.36 24.77
CA HIS A 667 33.07 -4.93 23.64
C HIS A 667 33.92 -4.49 22.44
N THR A 668 33.42 -4.71 21.23
CA THR A 668 34.11 -4.45 19.96
C THR A 668 34.53 -2.98 19.77
N LEU A 669 33.68 -2.06 20.25
CA LEU A 669 33.95 -0.62 20.27
C LEU A 669 34.92 -0.17 21.39
N ASN A 670 35.37 -1.10 22.23
CA ASN A 670 36.31 -0.86 23.33
C ASN A 670 35.89 0.28 24.29
N VAL A 671 34.59 0.35 24.58
CA VAL A 671 33.98 1.29 25.54
C VAL A 671 33.30 0.51 26.67
N PRO A 672 33.13 1.11 27.87
CA PRO A 672 32.32 0.53 28.94
C PRO A 672 30.89 0.24 28.50
N VAL A 673 30.32 -0.87 28.95
CA VAL A 673 28.96 -1.29 28.60
C VAL A 673 28.06 -1.34 29.83
N VAL A 674 26.90 -0.70 29.76
CA VAL A 674 25.84 -0.79 30.78
C VAL A 674 24.74 -1.69 30.25
N VAL A 675 24.48 -2.80 30.95
CA VAL A 675 23.51 -3.81 30.57
C VAL A 675 22.26 -3.67 31.44
N VAL A 676 21.12 -3.36 30.80
CA VAL A 676 19.82 -3.33 31.46
C VAL A 676 19.29 -4.76 31.59
N THR A 677 19.07 -5.21 32.83
CA THR A 677 18.66 -6.59 33.13
C THR A 677 17.80 -6.65 34.38
N HIS A 678 16.91 -7.64 34.49
CA HIS A 678 16.18 -7.90 35.74
C HIS A 678 17.01 -8.68 36.77
N ARG A 679 18.09 -9.34 36.34
CA ARG A 679 18.97 -10.14 37.20
C ARG A 679 20.41 -10.03 36.72
N VAL A 680 21.34 -9.86 37.67
CA VAL A 680 22.77 -9.82 37.40
C VAL A 680 23.28 -11.24 37.13
N PRO A 681 24.05 -11.48 36.05
CA PRO A 681 24.64 -12.80 35.77
C PRO A 681 25.88 -13.04 36.64
N THR A 682 25.68 -13.43 37.90
CA THR A 682 26.78 -13.60 38.87
C THR A 682 27.90 -14.49 38.36
N ASP A 683 27.58 -15.64 37.75
CA ASP A 683 28.58 -16.57 37.22
C ASP A 683 29.48 -15.95 36.14
N TRP A 684 28.93 -15.07 35.31
CA TRP A 684 29.71 -14.38 34.28
C TRP A 684 30.58 -13.27 34.87
N VAL A 685 30.05 -12.53 35.85
CA VAL A 685 30.76 -11.45 36.57
C VAL A 685 31.92 -12.03 37.37
N ASP A 686 31.69 -13.10 38.12
CA ASP A 686 32.70 -13.77 38.94
C ASP A 686 33.83 -14.35 38.06
N ALA A 687 33.49 -14.84 36.87
CA ALA A 687 34.47 -15.30 35.90
C ALA A 687 35.29 -14.17 35.24
N ARG A 688 34.80 -12.91 35.28
CA ARG A 688 35.40 -11.76 34.58
C ARG A 688 35.29 -10.47 35.41
N PRO A 689 35.98 -10.38 36.57
CA PRO A 689 35.84 -9.25 37.50
C PRO A 689 36.30 -7.91 36.92
N ASP A 690 37.25 -7.93 35.98
CA ASP A 690 37.84 -6.72 35.38
C ASP A 690 37.13 -6.27 34.09
N ALA A 691 36.09 -6.99 33.65
CA ALA A 691 35.37 -6.62 32.44
C ALA A 691 34.61 -5.30 32.68
N PRO A 692 34.71 -4.29 31.77
CA PRO A 692 34.09 -2.98 31.95
C PRO A 692 32.58 -3.01 31.65
N PHE A 693 31.85 -3.88 32.35
CA PHE A 693 30.43 -4.14 32.21
C PHE A 693 29.73 -3.82 33.53
N SER A 694 28.75 -2.92 33.49
CA SER A 694 27.88 -2.60 34.63
C SER A 694 26.49 -3.17 34.39
N PHE A 695 25.92 -3.88 35.35
CA PHE A 695 24.56 -4.43 35.25
C PHE A 695 23.60 -3.61 36.09
N VAL A 696 22.56 -3.05 35.47
CA VAL A 696 21.59 -2.17 36.13
C VAL A 696 20.22 -2.83 36.15
N THR A 697 19.62 -2.92 37.34
CA THR A 697 18.32 -3.57 37.59
C THR A 697 17.16 -2.60 37.81
N ASP A 698 17.47 -1.32 38.03
CA ASP A 698 16.49 -0.29 38.43
C ASP A 698 15.73 0.33 37.24
N GLY A 699 15.95 -0.20 36.03
CA GLY A 699 15.30 0.26 34.81
C GLY A 699 16.20 1.08 33.89
N ILE A 700 15.59 1.58 32.81
CA ILE A 700 16.31 2.22 31.70
C ILE A 700 16.87 3.61 32.05
N GLU A 701 16.12 4.43 32.81
CA GLU A 701 16.58 5.77 33.24
C GLU A 701 17.87 5.67 34.08
N ALA A 702 17.90 4.75 35.05
CA ALA A 702 19.08 4.50 35.88
C ALA A 702 20.27 4.00 35.04
N ALA A 703 20.01 3.19 34.01
CA ALA A 703 21.06 2.69 33.13
C ALA A 703 21.65 3.79 32.24
N ILE A 704 20.80 4.69 31.71
CA ILE A 704 21.26 5.85 30.94
C ILE A 704 22.07 6.79 31.83
N ALA A 705 21.59 7.10 33.05
CA ALA A 705 22.33 7.93 34.00
C ALA A 705 23.72 7.34 34.30
N ARG A 706 23.79 6.04 34.58
CA ARG A 706 25.06 5.34 34.81
C ARG A 706 25.98 5.40 33.58
N ALA A 707 25.44 5.28 32.38
CA ALA A 707 26.22 5.36 31.15
C ALA A 707 26.74 6.79 30.89
N GLN A 708 25.96 7.82 31.21
CA GLN A 708 26.37 9.22 31.13
C GLN A 708 27.53 9.51 32.09
N GLU A 709 27.50 8.99 33.32
CA GLU A 709 28.62 9.08 34.26
C GLU A 709 29.91 8.46 33.69
N LEU A 710 29.79 7.29 33.06
CA LEU A 710 30.93 6.58 32.46
C LEU A 710 31.46 7.27 31.19
N ALA A 711 30.58 7.88 30.40
CA ALA A 711 30.93 8.54 29.16
C ALA A 711 31.54 9.93 29.37
N GLY A 712 31.13 10.66 30.41
CA GLY A 712 31.47 12.07 30.60
C GLY A 712 30.87 12.94 29.48
N ASP A 713 31.68 13.81 28.88
CA ASP A 713 31.25 14.67 27.77
C ASP A 713 31.13 13.93 26.41
N ARG A 714 31.38 12.61 26.39
CA ARG A 714 31.31 11.77 25.18
C ARG A 714 29.92 11.17 24.98
N VAL A 715 29.67 10.69 23.77
CA VAL A 715 28.37 10.15 23.36
C VAL A 715 28.11 8.80 24.03
N VAL A 716 26.90 8.65 24.59
CA VAL A 716 26.36 7.36 25.02
C VAL A 716 25.62 6.71 23.85
N ALA A 717 26.12 5.58 23.35
CA ALA A 717 25.41 4.81 22.34
C ALA A 717 24.36 3.91 22.98
N VAL A 718 23.18 3.79 22.38
CA VAL A 718 22.12 2.86 22.81
C VAL A 718 21.94 1.79 21.74
N ALA A 719 22.12 0.53 22.10
CA ALA A 719 22.03 -0.62 21.20
C ALA A 719 20.90 -1.58 21.55
N GLY A 720 20.25 -2.09 20.50
CA GLY A 720 19.13 -3.02 20.57
C GLY A 720 17.77 -2.30 20.48
N GLY A 721 16.90 -2.80 19.60
CA GLY A 721 15.63 -2.15 19.27
C GLY A 721 14.73 -1.90 20.48
N THR A 722 14.64 -2.84 21.42
CA THR A 722 13.81 -2.71 22.63
C THR A 722 14.30 -1.61 23.57
N VAL A 723 15.62 -1.49 23.76
CA VAL A 723 16.21 -0.49 24.67
C VAL A 723 16.09 0.89 24.03
N ALA A 724 16.43 1.01 22.75
CA ALA A 724 16.26 2.25 22.00
C ALA A 724 14.80 2.71 21.98
N ARG A 725 13.83 1.78 21.82
CA ARG A 725 12.39 2.09 21.91
C ARG A 725 12.01 2.69 23.27
N GLN A 726 12.45 2.08 24.37
CA GLN A 726 12.15 2.58 25.72
C GLN A 726 12.77 3.96 25.96
N CYS A 727 14.01 4.19 25.51
CA CYS A 727 14.62 5.51 25.60
C CYS A 727 13.86 6.55 24.77
N LEU A 728 13.38 6.18 23.57
CA LEU A 728 12.59 7.07 22.73
C LEU A 728 11.25 7.44 23.39
N GLU A 729 10.53 6.45 23.94
CA GLU A 729 9.26 6.64 24.63
C GLU A 729 9.38 7.49 25.91
N LEU A 730 10.54 7.45 26.56
CA LEU A 730 10.84 8.24 27.76
C LEU A 730 11.50 9.60 27.47
N GLY A 731 11.74 9.95 26.20
CA GLY A 731 12.40 11.19 25.82
C GLY A 731 13.88 11.27 26.24
N LEU A 732 14.56 10.12 26.34
CA LEU A 732 15.96 10.00 26.75
C LEU A 732 16.94 9.95 25.56
N LEU A 733 16.45 9.95 24.32
CA LEU A 733 17.27 10.00 23.12
C LEU A 733 17.33 11.42 22.57
N ASP A 734 18.53 11.91 22.29
CA ASP A 734 18.76 13.20 21.63
C ASP A 734 18.79 13.06 20.09
N GLU A 735 19.35 11.96 19.58
CA GLU A 735 19.50 11.70 18.15
C GLU A 735 19.30 10.21 17.82
N VAL A 736 18.84 9.94 16.59
CA VAL A 736 18.72 8.61 16.01
C VAL A 736 19.60 8.53 14.75
N ALA A 737 20.65 7.72 14.83
CA ALA A 737 21.48 7.38 13.68
C ALA A 737 20.91 6.16 12.92
N VAL A 738 20.82 6.27 11.60
CA VAL A 738 20.28 5.24 10.69
C VAL A 738 21.23 5.04 9.52
N ASP A 739 21.75 3.82 9.41
CA ASP A 739 22.50 3.38 8.23
C ASP A 739 21.56 2.65 7.25
N LEU A 740 21.20 3.32 6.16
CA LEU A 740 20.27 2.79 5.18
C LEU A 740 21.00 1.93 4.14
N VAL A 741 20.90 0.61 4.29
CA VAL A 741 21.53 -0.40 3.42
C VAL A 741 20.47 -1.10 2.57
N PRO A 742 20.62 -1.18 1.23
CA PRO A 742 19.69 -1.84 0.34
C PRO A 742 19.98 -3.34 0.38
N VAL A 743 18.99 -4.14 0.77
CA VAL A 743 19.12 -5.60 0.85
C VAL A 743 18.22 -6.23 -0.17
N VAL A 744 18.77 -6.94 -1.14
CA VAL A 744 17.99 -7.76 -2.08
C VAL A 744 17.54 -9.00 -1.30
N MET A 745 16.22 -9.15 -1.03
CA MET A 745 15.57 -10.30 -0.34
C MET A 745 15.51 -10.32 1.22
N GLY A 746 15.32 -9.18 1.89
CA GLY A 746 14.89 -9.17 3.30
C GLY A 746 13.36 -9.14 3.47
N GLU A 747 12.79 -9.93 4.39
CA GLU A 747 11.40 -9.73 4.85
C GLU A 747 11.31 -8.39 5.61
N GLY A 748 10.71 -7.38 4.99
CA GLY A 748 10.57 -6.02 5.54
C GLY A 748 9.58 -5.88 6.72
N ASN A 749 9.37 -6.92 7.51
CA ASN A 749 8.31 -6.98 8.53
C ASN A 749 8.79 -6.78 9.98
N ARG A 750 10.05 -6.40 10.21
CA ARG A 750 10.55 -6.07 11.55
C ARG A 750 10.74 -4.57 11.70
N PRO A 751 9.86 -3.87 12.44
CA PRO A 751 10.04 -2.44 12.71
C PRO A 751 11.34 -2.21 13.49
N PHE A 752 12.07 -1.14 13.13
CA PHE A 752 13.39 -0.79 13.67
C PHE A 752 13.41 -0.68 15.20
N PHE A 753 12.34 -0.16 15.79
CA PHE A 753 12.14 -0.04 17.24
C PHE A 753 11.14 -1.06 17.81
N GLY A 754 10.65 -2.04 17.05
CA GLY A 754 9.50 -2.83 17.47
C GLY A 754 8.16 -2.06 17.34
N GLU A 755 7.12 -2.49 18.05
CA GLU A 755 5.85 -1.75 18.15
C GLU A 755 6.00 -0.58 19.12
N LEU A 756 5.89 0.66 18.63
CA LEU A 756 5.88 1.88 19.43
C LEU A 756 4.48 2.13 20.01
N SER A 757 4.39 2.67 21.22
CA SER A 757 3.10 3.07 21.82
C SER A 757 2.43 4.27 21.11
N SER A 758 3.20 5.08 20.38
CA SER A 758 2.74 6.27 19.66
C SER A 758 3.66 6.59 18.48
N GLU A 759 3.16 7.28 17.46
CA GLU A 759 3.99 7.82 16.38
C GLU A 759 4.96 8.88 16.93
N VAL A 760 6.25 8.74 16.62
CA VAL A 760 7.30 9.70 16.99
C VAL A 760 7.85 10.33 15.71
N LEU A 761 7.71 11.64 15.58
CA LEU A 761 8.27 12.40 14.47
C LEU A 761 9.70 12.83 14.81
N LEU A 762 10.66 12.38 14.02
CA LEU A 762 12.03 12.86 14.08
C LEU A 762 12.17 14.17 13.31
N GLY A 763 13.12 15.02 13.69
CA GLY A 763 13.43 16.25 12.96
C GLY A 763 14.11 15.99 11.62
N ASN A 764 14.44 17.05 10.88
CA ASN A 764 15.22 16.91 9.64
C ASN A 764 16.62 16.35 9.92
N PRO A 765 17.17 15.48 9.06
CA PRO A 765 18.47 14.87 9.31
C PRO A 765 19.58 15.93 9.35
N THR A 766 20.37 15.92 10.41
CA THR A 766 21.54 16.79 10.62
C THR A 766 22.78 16.25 9.92
N VAL A 767 22.81 14.94 9.66
CA VAL A 767 23.86 14.26 8.89
C VAL A 767 23.21 13.50 7.74
N CYS A 768 23.73 13.73 6.53
CA CYS A 768 23.37 12.99 5.31
C CYS A 768 24.65 12.66 4.54
N VAL A 769 25.23 11.48 4.83
CA VAL A 769 26.46 11.03 4.16
C VAL A 769 26.13 9.88 3.23
N GLN A 770 26.30 10.10 1.93
CA GLN A 770 26.10 9.07 0.91
C GLN A 770 27.39 8.27 0.70
N GLY A 771 27.41 7.02 1.18
CA GLY A 771 28.42 6.03 0.83
C GLY A 771 28.00 5.20 -0.39
N ASP A 772 28.88 4.31 -0.86
CA ASP A 772 28.48 3.30 -1.85
C ASP A 772 27.60 2.25 -1.15
N GLN A 773 26.41 2.03 -1.69
CA GLN A 773 25.43 1.10 -1.13
C GLN A 773 25.05 1.28 0.36
N VAL A 774 25.37 2.41 1.00
CA VAL A 774 24.84 2.79 2.32
C VAL A 774 24.66 4.30 2.42
N THR A 775 23.55 4.75 3.03
CA THR A 775 23.34 6.16 3.35
C THR A 775 23.31 6.31 4.87
N HIS A 776 24.24 7.09 5.42
CA HIS A 776 24.30 7.38 6.85
C HIS A 776 23.47 8.63 7.14
N LEU A 777 22.47 8.48 7.99
CA LEU A 777 21.53 9.53 8.37
C LEU A 777 21.56 9.71 9.88
N VAL A 778 21.54 10.95 10.37
CA VAL A 778 21.34 11.23 11.80
C VAL A 778 20.17 12.20 11.92
N PHE A 779 19.17 11.81 12.69
CA PHE A 779 17.98 12.61 12.92
C PHE A 779 17.94 13.10 14.37
N PRO A 780 17.73 14.40 14.62
CA PRO A 780 17.48 14.90 15.96
C PRO A 780 16.10 14.44 16.43
N VAL A 781 15.99 14.12 17.72
CA VAL A 781 14.71 13.85 18.40
C VAL A 781 14.24 15.17 19.02
N PRO A 782 13.14 15.77 18.52
CA PRO A 782 12.59 16.97 19.12
C PRO A 782 12.12 16.65 20.56
N ARG A 783 12.50 17.48 21.53
CA ARG A 783 12.02 17.40 22.91
C ARG A 783 10.65 18.05 23.09
#